data_AF-A0A3M5P9A9-F1
#
_entry.id   AF-A0A3M5P9A9-F1
#
_cell.length_a   1.000
_cell.length_b   1.000
_cell.length_c   1.000
_cell.angle_alpha   90.00
_cell.angle_beta   90.00
_cell.angle_gamma   90.00
#
_symmetry.space_group_name_H-M   'P 1'
#
loop_
_entity.id
_entity.type
_entity.pdbx_description
1 polymer ?
#
loop_
_entity_poly.entity_id
_entity_poly.type
_entity_poly.pdbx_seq_one_letter_code
_entity_poly.pdbx_strand_id
1 'polypeptide(L)'
;MQEIPMFRWLNNALGNLTIKLKLALGFGLVLLLTLVITLTGWSALYTLIDRSESLSDIGQLSNLTKDLRAERISDRVEATPSTSALVVAKLDEMNTQLTLLHTLSEEEATIELLEAQSTLVGQLEKLFADINELRQVRAGKLKQLQQSSEQALKAVAQVESEVLRVLSQEQDNSERMEEFTNISQLKQQIHTARYQVQTYTLTGKEDDEAAAITAINEALKEVQEIAKDQSDDNLQGLAPATQALQTYREQLGLFKDVQNKAQARQEDMRATGDKLLASVAALSSLQTAQRDSEAASSTTMLSGVAGLALLIGLLAAWTMTRQITAPLLETLIAAERIAQGDLSEDLNVERRDELGQMQRSMQAMTLGLRELIGGISDGVSQIASAAEQLSSVTEQTSAGVNSQKRETEQVATAMNEMAATVQEVARNAQDASQAAVQADQQARSGDEVVTQAIAQIEQLAREVVNSTAAMSQLKQESGKIVGVLDVIKSVSQQTNLLALNAAIEAARAGEAGRGFAVVADEVRSLAQRTQKSTEEIEDLIAALQTGTQQVATMLESSRNLTDNSVELSRRAGSALGQITLTVATIQQMNEQIATASEEQSTVAEQINASVINVRDVSEQTATASNQTAASSAELARLGSHLKALVGRFRVG
;
A
#
# COMPACT_ATOMS: atom_id res chain seq x y z
N MET A 1 -15.10 -20.95 25.12
CA MET A 1 -14.50 -21.34 26.41
C MET A 1 -14.21 -20.06 27.18
N GLN A 2 -14.82 -19.88 28.34
CA GLN A 2 -14.50 -18.77 29.24
C GLN A 2 -13.03 -18.88 29.64
N GLU A 3 -12.20 -17.94 29.18
CA GLU A 3 -10.77 -17.93 29.41
C GLU A 3 -10.46 -17.68 30.89
N ILE A 4 -9.71 -18.59 31.50
CA ILE A 4 -9.21 -18.50 32.87
C ILE A 4 -8.39 -17.20 33.01
N PRO A 5 -8.63 -16.35 34.04
CA PRO A 5 -8.04 -15.01 34.16
C PRO A 5 -6.51 -14.98 34.13
N MET A 6 -5.85 -16.07 34.56
CA MET A 6 -4.38 -16.19 34.52
C MET A 6 -3.81 -16.23 33.09
N PHE A 7 -4.56 -16.80 32.12
CA PHE A 7 -4.13 -16.84 30.72
C PHE A 7 -4.32 -15.50 30.00
N ARG A 8 -5.27 -14.65 30.43
CA ARG A 8 -5.47 -13.32 29.84
C ARG A 8 -4.28 -12.39 30.07
N TRP A 9 -3.72 -12.39 31.29
CA TRP A 9 -2.53 -11.59 31.59
C TRP A 9 -1.34 -12.03 30.74
N LEU A 10 -1.09 -13.35 30.65
CA LEU A 10 -0.01 -13.90 29.83
C LEU A 10 -0.23 -13.60 28.34
N ASN A 11 -1.48 -13.72 27.85
CA ASN A 11 -1.81 -13.45 26.45
C ASN A 11 -1.67 -11.95 26.10
N ASN A 12 -2.02 -11.03 27.01
CA ASN A 12 -1.84 -9.58 26.82
C ASN A 12 -0.38 -9.14 26.97
N ALA A 13 0.36 -9.73 27.91
CA ALA A 13 1.78 -9.45 28.12
C ALA A 13 2.60 -9.96 26.93
N LEU A 14 2.39 -11.21 26.51
CA LEU A 14 2.96 -11.77 25.29
C LEU A 14 2.47 -10.99 24.07
N GLY A 15 1.18 -10.67 23.97
CA GLY A 15 0.61 -9.97 22.82
C GLY A 15 1.30 -8.65 22.49
N ASN A 16 1.72 -7.90 23.51
CA ASN A 16 2.39 -6.60 23.36
C ASN A 16 3.92 -6.68 23.22
N LEU A 17 4.52 -7.86 23.38
CA LEU A 17 5.95 -8.06 23.11
C LEU A 17 6.22 -8.05 21.61
N THR A 18 7.39 -7.54 21.24
CA THR A 18 7.82 -7.52 19.83
C THR A 18 7.91 -8.92 19.27
N ILE A 19 7.63 -9.08 17.97
CA ILE A 19 7.77 -10.38 17.29
C ILE A 19 9.20 -10.92 17.46
N LYS A 20 10.20 -10.04 17.41
CA LYS A 20 11.60 -10.38 17.69
C LYS A 20 11.78 -11.03 19.05
N LEU A 21 11.20 -10.45 20.10
CA LEU A 21 11.35 -10.97 21.46
C LEU A 21 10.55 -12.26 21.68
N LYS A 22 9.36 -12.38 21.07
CA LYS A 22 8.60 -13.64 21.04
C LYS A 22 9.42 -14.77 20.42
N LEU A 23 9.96 -14.55 19.21
CA LEU A 23 10.81 -15.51 18.52
C LEU A 23 12.08 -15.84 19.33
N ALA A 24 12.74 -14.84 19.89
CA ALA A 24 13.92 -15.05 20.73
C ALA A 24 13.62 -15.90 21.98
N LEU A 25 12.47 -15.69 22.63
CA LEU A 25 12.04 -16.52 23.77
C LEU A 25 11.73 -17.96 23.34
N GLY A 26 11.03 -18.16 22.22
CA GLY A 26 10.72 -19.50 21.70
C GLY A 26 11.97 -20.27 21.29
N PHE A 27 12.85 -19.67 20.49
CA PHE A 27 14.12 -20.29 20.10
C PHE A 27 15.08 -20.47 21.29
N GLY A 28 15.13 -19.50 22.20
CA GLY A 28 15.93 -19.60 23.43
C GLY A 28 15.49 -20.76 24.32
N LEU A 29 14.18 -20.98 24.46
CA LEU A 29 13.61 -22.11 25.19
C LEU A 29 13.97 -23.44 24.54
N VAL A 30 13.88 -23.55 23.20
CA VAL A 30 14.28 -24.75 22.46
C VAL A 30 15.78 -25.04 22.61
N LEU A 31 16.63 -24.02 22.50
CA LEU A 31 18.08 -24.16 22.69
C LEU A 31 18.42 -24.59 24.12
N LEU A 32 17.75 -24.04 25.12
CA LEU A 32 17.93 -24.42 26.53
C LEU A 32 17.49 -25.87 26.77
N LEU A 33 16.34 -26.29 26.23
CA LEU A 33 15.89 -27.68 26.31
C LEU A 33 16.83 -28.65 25.59
N THR A 34 17.36 -28.23 24.44
CA THR A 34 18.36 -29.02 23.68
C THR A 34 19.64 -29.17 24.50
N LEU A 35 20.11 -28.11 25.16
CA LEU A 35 21.26 -28.15 26.05
C LEU A 35 21.03 -29.11 27.22
N VAL A 36 19.84 -29.08 27.84
CA VAL A 36 19.47 -30.01 28.92
C VAL A 36 19.44 -31.46 28.44
N ILE A 37 18.84 -31.76 27.28
CA ILE A 37 18.87 -33.10 26.68
C ILE A 37 20.30 -33.55 26.39
N THR A 38 21.14 -32.65 25.87
CA THR A 38 22.54 -32.96 25.54
C THR A 38 23.35 -33.26 26.80
N LEU A 39 23.22 -32.44 27.85
CA LEU A 39 23.93 -32.64 29.12
C LEU A 39 23.48 -33.93 29.83
N THR A 40 22.17 -34.21 29.84
CA THR A 40 21.63 -35.44 30.43
C THR A 40 22.04 -36.69 29.65
N GLY A 41 22.02 -36.63 28.31
CA GLY A 41 22.53 -37.71 27.45
C GLY A 41 24.03 -37.95 27.62
N TRP A 42 24.81 -36.88 27.74
CA TRP A 42 26.26 -36.98 27.98
C TRP A 42 26.57 -37.64 29.33
N SER A 43 25.86 -37.25 30.40
CA SER A 43 26.02 -37.84 31.73
C SER A 43 25.67 -39.33 31.73
N ALA A 44 24.58 -39.73 31.08
CA ALA A 44 24.16 -41.13 30.98
C ALA A 44 25.15 -42.00 30.18
N LEU A 45 25.74 -41.43 29.13
CA LEU A 45 26.75 -42.14 28.34
C LEU A 45 28.04 -42.35 29.14
N TYR A 46 28.46 -41.36 29.92
CA TYR A 46 29.66 -41.46 30.75
C TYR A 46 29.53 -42.58 31.80
N THR A 47 28.41 -42.64 32.52
CA THR A 47 28.16 -43.70 33.52
C THR A 47 28.11 -45.09 32.88
N LEU A 48 27.53 -45.22 31.67
CA LEU A 48 27.49 -46.52 30.97
C LEU A 48 28.88 -46.99 30.51
N ILE A 49 29.75 -46.07 30.09
CA ILE A 49 31.14 -46.39 29.69
C ILE A 49 31.91 -46.91 30.91
N ASP A 50 31.82 -46.21 32.04
CA ASP A 50 32.49 -46.55 33.29
C ASP A 50 32.10 -47.97 33.80
N ARG A 51 30.80 -48.28 33.82
CA ARG A 51 30.30 -49.62 34.18
C ARG A 51 30.79 -50.73 33.25
N SER A 52 30.96 -50.42 31.96
CA SER A 52 31.46 -51.38 30.98
C SER A 52 32.93 -51.71 31.21
N GLU A 53 33.72 -50.73 31.63
CA GLU A 53 35.14 -50.92 31.97
C GLU A 53 35.29 -51.80 33.22
N SER A 54 34.51 -51.53 34.28
CA SER A 54 34.50 -52.40 35.46
C SER A 54 34.12 -53.85 35.11
N LEU A 55 33.11 -54.05 34.25
CA LEU A 55 32.70 -55.40 33.83
C LEU A 55 33.82 -56.16 33.09
N SER A 56 34.63 -55.43 32.31
CA SER A 56 35.81 -55.98 31.64
C SER A 56 36.87 -56.41 32.67
N ASP A 57 37.16 -55.57 33.66
CA ASP A 57 38.16 -55.87 34.70
C ASP A 57 37.74 -57.04 35.61
N ILE A 58 36.44 -57.16 35.89
CA ILE A 58 35.86 -58.32 36.58
C ILE A 58 35.97 -59.58 35.71
N GLY A 59 35.82 -59.43 34.39
CA GLY A 59 36.08 -60.49 33.42
C GLY A 59 37.53 -61.00 33.47
N GLN A 60 38.50 -60.09 33.59
CA GLN A 60 39.92 -60.45 33.79
C GLN A 60 40.13 -61.22 35.09
N LEU A 61 39.52 -60.76 36.19
CA LEU A 61 39.56 -61.44 37.49
C LEU A 61 38.95 -62.86 37.43
N SER A 62 37.88 -63.05 36.65
CA SER A 62 37.30 -64.37 36.39
C SER A 62 38.25 -65.29 35.64
N ASN A 63 38.96 -64.77 34.64
CA ASN A 63 39.97 -65.53 33.91
C ASN A 63 41.16 -65.89 34.81
N LEU A 64 41.68 -64.94 35.60
CA LEU A 64 42.73 -65.19 36.58
C LEU A 64 42.34 -66.29 37.58
N THR A 65 41.09 -66.28 38.05
CA THR A 65 40.59 -67.32 38.97
C THR A 65 40.56 -68.71 38.31
N LYS A 66 40.21 -68.79 37.02
CA LYS A 66 40.24 -70.04 36.24
C LYS A 66 41.67 -70.51 35.99
N ASP A 67 42.56 -69.59 35.64
CA ASP A 67 43.98 -69.86 35.42
C ASP A 67 44.64 -70.37 36.72
N LEU A 68 44.38 -69.70 37.85
CA LEU A 68 44.85 -70.16 39.15
C LEU A 68 44.33 -71.57 39.47
N ARG A 69 43.06 -71.85 39.17
CA ARG A 69 42.51 -73.21 39.33
C ARG A 69 43.26 -74.22 38.46
N ALA A 70 43.58 -73.87 37.21
CA ALA A 70 44.34 -74.74 36.31
C ALA A 70 45.76 -75.00 36.85
N GLU A 71 46.49 -73.96 37.25
CA GLU A 71 47.84 -74.09 37.80
C GLU A 71 47.88 -74.89 39.10
N ARG A 72 46.88 -74.71 39.98
CA ARG A 72 46.76 -75.50 41.20
C ARG A 72 46.50 -76.99 40.93
N ILE A 73 45.72 -77.31 39.90
CA ILE A 73 45.50 -78.70 39.48
C ILE A 73 46.81 -79.28 38.94
N SER A 74 47.56 -78.51 38.15
CA SER A 74 48.89 -78.87 37.65
C SER A 74 49.87 -79.17 38.79
N ASP A 75 50.00 -78.26 39.77
CA ASP A 75 50.88 -78.44 40.92
C ASP A 75 50.51 -79.64 41.79
N ARG A 76 49.21 -79.94 41.93
CA ARG A 76 48.76 -81.11 42.66
C ARG A 76 49.27 -82.43 42.05
N VAL A 77 49.39 -82.48 40.72
CA VAL A 77 49.77 -83.70 39.99
C VAL A 77 51.28 -83.82 39.87
N GLU A 78 51.97 -82.75 39.45
CA GLU A 78 53.41 -82.80 39.17
C GLU A 78 54.28 -82.51 40.41
N ALA A 79 53.80 -81.66 41.31
CA ALA A 79 54.47 -81.27 42.55
C ALA A 79 55.94 -80.82 42.36
N THR A 80 56.23 -80.07 41.28
CA THR A 80 57.57 -79.56 40.97
C THR A 80 57.75 -78.12 41.47
N PRO A 81 58.99 -77.65 41.69
CA PRO A 81 59.25 -76.25 42.03
C PRO A 81 58.69 -75.26 41.00
N SER A 82 58.66 -75.64 39.71
CA SER A 82 58.09 -74.83 38.63
C SER A 82 56.58 -74.68 38.72
N THR A 83 55.84 -75.79 38.93
CA THR A 83 54.38 -75.71 39.08
C THR A 83 54.00 -74.95 40.34
N SER A 84 54.79 -75.08 41.41
CA SER A 84 54.53 -74.34 42.64
C SER A 84 54.76 -72.84 42.48
N ALA A 85 55.78 -72.43 41.71
CA ALA A 85 56.04 -71.01 41.40
C ALA A 85 54.92 -70.39 40.55
N LEU A 86 54.33 -71.13 39.62
CA LEU A 86 53.22 -70.66 38.80
C LEU A 86 51.95 -70.40 39.62
N VAL A 87 51.66 -71.23 40.62
CA VAL A 87 50.54 -70.99 41.55
C VAL A 87 50.75 -69.70 42.33
N VAL A 88 51.96 -69.45 42.84
CA VAL A 88 52.30 -68.20 43.55
C VAL A 88 52.16 -67.00 42.62
N ALA A 89 52.71 -67.07 41.40
CA ALA A 89 52.60 -66.00 40.42
C ALA A 89 51.14 -65.64 40.09
N LYS A 90 50.25 -66.65 39.98
CA LYS A 90 48.82 -66.42 39.75
C LYS A 90 48.09 -65.85 40.97
N LEU A 91 48.53 -66.17 42.20
CA LEU A 91 48.02 -65.53 43.41
C LEU A 91 48.44 -64.05 43.46
N ASP A 92 49.69 -63.73 43.11
CA ASP A 92 50.20 -62.36 43.04
C ASP A 92 49.48 -61.52 41.97
N GLU A 93 49.28 -62.07 40.76
CA GLU A 93 48.50 -61.43 39.69
C GLU A 93 47.07 -61.14 40.16
N MET A 94 46.45 -62.09 40.88
CA MET A 94 45.09 -61.94 41.38
C MET A 94 44.98 -60.89 42.51
N ASN A 95 45.94 -60.84 43.44
CA ASN A 95 46.00 -59.78 44.45
C ASN A 95 46.21 -58.40 43.83
N THR A 96 47.05 -58.31 42.80
CA THR A 96 47.28 -57.06 42.06
C THR A 96 45.98 -56.57 41.40
N GLN A 97 45.27 -57.48 40.72
CA GLN A 97 43.99 -57.16 40.08
C GLN A 97 42.92 -56.77 41.11
N LEU A 98 42.85 -57.48 42.25
CA LEU A 98 41.92 -57.14 43.32
C LEU A 98 42.21 -55.80 43.96
N THR A 99 43.49 -55.45 44.14
CA THR A 99 43.90 -54.15 44.67
C THR A 99 43.50 -53.03 43.71
N LEU A 100 43.76 -53.21 42.40
CA LEU A 100 43.36 -52.27 41.37
C LEU A 100 41.84 -52.06 41.38
N LEU A 101 41.07 -53.14 41.30
CA LEU A 101 39.61 -53.10 41.34
C LEU A 101 39.08 -52.44 42.61
N HIS A 102 39.70 -52.69 43.76
CA HIS A 102 39.31 -52.06 45.01
C HIS A 102 39.61 -50.55 45.02
N THR A 103 40.74 -50.12 44.42
CA THR A 103 41.06 -48.68 44.33
C THR A 103 40.16 -47.91 43.36
N LEU A 104 39.63 -48.59 42.34
CA LEU A 104 38.76 -48.00 41.32
C LEU A 104 37.27 -48.08 41.67
N SER A 105 36.89 -48.95 42.61
CA SER A 105 35.49 -49.14 43.00
C SER A 105 35.07 -48.10 44.04
N GLU A 106 33.97 -47.39 43.77
CA GLU A 106 33.36 -46.45 44.73
C GLU A 106 32.17 -47.06 45.50
N GLU A 107 31.65 -48.20 45.04
CA GLU A 107 30.42 -48.78 45.58
C GLU A 107 30.67 -49.76 46.72
N GLU A 108 29.99 -49.52 47.84
CA GLU A 108 30.11 -50.32 49.07
C GLU A 108 29.88 -51.82 48.84
N ALA A 109 28.84 -52.21 48.07
CA ALA A 109 28.55 -53.61 47.78
C ALA A 109 29.62 -54.28 46.89
N THR A 110 30.23 -53.52 45.98
CA THR A 110 31.31 -54.02 45.11
C THR A 110 32.60 -54.16 45.92
N ILE A 111 32.92 -53.17 46.75
CA ILE A 111 34.05 -53.22 47.69
C ILE A 111 33.91 -54.42 48.63
N GLU A 112 32.74 -54.66 49.22
CA GLU A 112 32.51 -55.80 50.12
C GLU A 112 32.80 -57.15 49.44
N LEU A 113 32.39 -57.33 48.18
CA LEU A 113 32.69 -58.55 47.42
C LEU A 113 34.16 -58.65 47.00
N LEU A 114 34.85 -57.52 46.74
CA LEU A 114 36.29 -57.49 46.47
C LEU A 114 37.10 -57.82 47.73
N GLU A 115 36.72 -57.30 48.89
CA GLU A 115 37.31 -57.64 50.19
C GLU A 115 37.09 -59.13 50.53
N ALA A 116 35.89 -59.65 50.27
CA ALA A 116 35.60 -61.06 50.42
C ALA A 116 36.48 -61.92 49.49
N GLN A 117 36.69 -61.50 48.23
CA GLN A 117 37.62 -62.15 47.32
C GLN A 117 39.05 -62.10 47.83
N SER A 118 39.56 -60.93 48.22
CA SER A 118 40.90 -60.75 48.78
C SER A 118 41.13 -61.67 49.97
N THR A 119 40.13 -61.79 50.85
CA THR A 119 40.15 -62.73 51.98
C THR A 119 40.25 -64.19 51.51
N LEU A 120 39.51 -64.59 50.47
CA LEU A 120 39.60 -65.93 49.88
C LEU A 120 40.96 -66.18 49.20
N VAL A 121 41.56 -65.18 48.56
CA VAL A 121 42.91 -65.28 47.98
C VAL A 121 43.94 -65.50 49.09
N GLY A 122 43.91 -64.70 50.15
CA GLY A 122 44.81 -64.88 51.30
C GLY A 122 44.63 -66.24 51.99
N GLN A 123 43.40 -66.77 52.02
CA GLN A 123 43.15 -68.15 52.49
C GLN A 123 43.78 -69.20 51.54
N LEU A 124 43.70 -69.01 50.22
CA LEU A 124 44.34 -69.89 49.25
C LEU A 124 45.87 -69.87 49.35
N GLU A 125 46.46 -68.70 49.51
CA GLU A 125 47.91 -68.55 49.76
C GLU A 125 48.35 -69.34 50.98
N LYS A 126 47.63 -69.16 52.09
CA LYS A 126 47.91 -69.89 53.33
C LYS A 126 47.77 -71.40 53.16
N LEU A 127 46.68 -71.86 52.54
CA LEU A 127 46.46 -73.28 52.27
C LEU A 127 47.53 -73.86 51.34
N PHE A 128 47.99 -73.08 50.35
CA PHE A 128 49.06 -73.49 49.46
C PHE A 128 50.39 -73.65 50.20
N ALA A 129 50.72 -72.69 51.08
CA ALA A 129 51.89 -72.76 51.94
C ALA A 129 51.84 -73.99 52.87
N ASP A 130 50.71 -74.23 53.54
CA ASP A 130 50.48 -75.41 54.39
C ASP A 130 50.69 -76.72 53.61
N ILE A 131 50.18 -76.82 52.37
CA ILE A 131 50.36 -78.00 51.52
C ILE A 131 51.83 -78.22 51.18
N ASN A 132 52.57 -77.15 50.84
CA ASN A 132 53.99 -77.24 50.53
C ASN A 132 54.82 -77.64 51.74
N GLU A 133 54.50 -77.12 52.93
CA GLU A 133 55.14 -77.54 54.19
C GLU A 133 54.87 -79.02 54.47
N LEU A 134 53.61 -79.47 54.39
CA LEU A 134 53.24 -80.87 54.56
C LEU A 134 53.92 -81.78 53.53
N ARG A 135 54.14 -81.32 52.30
CA ARG A 135 54.88 -82.04 51.26
C ARG A 135 56.35 -82.25 51.67
N GLN A 136 56.99 -81.23 52.25
CA GLN A 136 58.35 -81.36 52.80
C GLN A 136 58.41 -82.31 53.99
N VAL A 137 57.46 -82.19 54.93
CA VAL A 137 57.35 -83.10 56.09
C VAL A 137 57.13 -84.54 55.62
N ARG A 138 56.24 -84.76 54.63
CA ARG A 138 55.98 -86.07 54.03
C ARG A 138 57.24 -86.68 53.42
N ALA A 139 58.02 -85.90 52.67
CA ALA A 139 59.30 -86.35 52.13
C ALA A 139 60.30 -86.75 53.23
N GLY A 140 60.34 -86.00 54.34
CA GLY A 140 61.12 -86.35 55.52
C GLY A 140 60.67 -87.68 56.17
N LYS A 141 59.35 -87.89 56.30
CA LYS A 141 58.78 -89.15 56.83
C LYS A 141 59.03 -90.34 55.91
N LEU A 142 58.96 -90.16 54.60
CA LEU A 142 59.34 -91.17 53.63
C LEU A 142 60.80 -91.62 53.82
N LYS A 143 61.72 -90.66 54.04
CA LYS A 143 63.13 -90.96 54.31
C LYS A 143 63.32 -91.74 55.63
N GLN A 144 62.60 -91.37 56.69
CA GLN A 144 62.63 -92.10 57.97
C GLN A 144 62.04 -93.52 57.86
N LEU A 145 60.98 -93.70 57.06
CA LEU A 145 60.41 -95.00 56.71
C LEU A 145 61.44 -95.89 55.98
N GLN A 146 62.11 -95.33 54.96
CA GLN A 146 63.17 -96.05 54.26
C GLN A 146 64.29 -96.48 55.21
N GLN A 147 64.80 -95.56 56.03
CA GLN A 147 65.87 -95.82 57.00
C GLN A 147 65.49 -96.88 58.04
N SER A 148 64.31 -96.80 58.64
CA SER A 148 63.85 -97.79 59.64
C SER A 148 63.64 -99.17 59.02
N SER A 149 63.11 -99.25 57.80
CA SER A 149 62.99 -100.52 57.08
C SER A 149 64.34 -101.14 56.71
N GLU A 150 65.32 -100.32 56.34
CA GLU A 150 66.68 -100.75 56.04
C GLU A 150 67.41 -101.22 57.30
N GLN A 151 67.22 -100.54 58.43
CA GLN A 151 67.73 -100.96 59.73
C GLN A 151 67.13 -102.30 60.16
N ALA A 152 65.83 -102.50 59.97
CA ALA A 152 65.17 -103.77 60.26
C ALA A 152 65.75 -104.91 59.43
N LEU A 153 65.87 -104.72 58.10
CA LEU A 153 66.49 -105.72 57.23
C LEU A 153 67.95 -105.99 57.59
N LYS A 154 68.72 -104.95 57.91
CA LYS A 154 70.13 -105.11 58.29
C LYS A 154 70.28 -105.88 59.59
N ALA A 155 69.43 -105.61 60.59
CA ALA A 155 69.44 -106.32 61.86
C ALA A 155 69.06 -107.80 61.69
N VAL A 156 68.00 -108.10 60.91
CA VAL A 156 67.61 -109.49 60.62
C VAL A 156 68.70 -110.21 59.82
N ALA A 157 69.32 -109.56 58.84
CA ALA A 157 70.42 -110.15 58.08
C ALA A 157 71.66 -110.46 58.94
N GLN A 158 71.93 -109.65 59.98
CA GLN A 158 73.01 -109.93 60.93
C GLN A 158 72.71 -111.20 61.74
N VAL A 159 71.49 -111.35 62.26
CA VAL A 159 71.08 -112.56 62.98
C VAL A 159 71.07 -113.78 62.05
N GLU A 160 70.54 -113.65 60.83
CA GLU A 160 70.55 -114.70 59.81
C GLU A 160 71.98 -115.19 59.53
N SER A 161 72.94 -114.26 59.41
CA SER A 161 74.36 -114.60 59.19
C SER A 161 75.00 -115.30 60.39
N GLU A 162 74.62 -114.95 61.62
CA GLU A 162 75.14 -115.56 62.84
C GLU A 162 74.57 -116.96 63.05
N VAL A 163 73.27 -117.15 62.83
CA VAL A 163 72.63 -118.46 62.87
C VAL A 163 73.20 -119.38 61.78
N LEU A 164 73.44 -118.87 60.56
CA LEU A 164 74.11 -119.62 59.49
C LEU A 164 75.55 -120.01 59.87
N ARG A 165 76.28 -119.13 60.58
CA ARG A 165 77.63 -119.41 61.07
C ARG A 165 77.62 -120.56 62.09
N VAL A 166 76.68 -120.56 63.03
CA VAL A 166 76.53 -121.63 64.03
C VAL A 166 76.08 -122.95 63.38
N LEU A 167 75.13 -122.91 62.45
CA LEU A 167 74.70 -124.06 61.61
C LEU A 167 75.84 -124.75 60.86
N SER A 168 76.93 -124.05 60.55
CA SER A 168 78.08 -124.64 59.86
C SER A 168 79.05 -125.38 60.80
N GLN A 169 78.90 -125.26 62.13
CA GLN A 169 79.87 -125.72 63.12
C GLN A 169 79.40 -126.96 63.93
N GLU A 170 78.10 -127.17 64.12
CA GLU A 170 77.56 -128.30 64.91
C GLU A 170 77.08 -129.46 64.01
N GLN A 171 77.06 -130.70 64.54
CA GLN A 171 76.84 -131.94 63.77
C GLN A 171 75.42 -132.54 63.91
N ASP A 172 74.57 -131.94 64.77
CA ASP A 172 73.15 -132.26 64.93
C ASP A 172 72.33 -130.95 64.98
N ASN A 173 71.77 -130.53 63.84
CA ASN A 173 71.34 -129.14 63.62
C ASN A 173 69.85 -128.98 63.29
N SER A 174 68.99 -129.89 63.74
CA SER A 174 67.56 -129.84 63.39
C SER A 174 66.87 -128.57 63.93
N GLU A 175 67.10 -128.20 65.20
CA GLU A 175 66.55 -126.98 65.82
C GLU A 175 67.14 -125.70 65.19
N ARG A 176 68.45 -125.68 64.91
CA ARG A 176 69.13 -124.53 64.27
C ARG A 176 68.68 -124.27 62.84
N MET A 177 68.35 -125.32 62.09
CA MET A 177 67.79 -125.19 60.73
C MET A 177 66.38 -124.59 60.76
N GLU A 178 65.59 -124.91 61.79
CA GLU A 178 64.28 -124.30 62.03
C GLU A 178 64.43 -122.80 62.36
N GLU A 179 65.37 -122.42 63.23
CA GLU A 179 65.69 -121.00 63.50
C GLU A 179 66.07 -120.24 62.22
N PHE A 180 66.95 -120.79 61.39
CA PHE A 180 67.33 -120.16 60.12
C PHE A 180 66.13 -119.99 59.19
N THR A 181 65.28 -121.02 59.08
CA THR A 181 64.07 -120.96 58.26
C THR A 181 63.12 -119.87 58.76
N ASN A 182 62.92 -119.77 60.08
CA ASN A 182 62.09 -118.73 60.70
C ASN A 182 62.67 -117.33 60.47
N ILE A 183 64.00 -117.15 60.56
CA ILE A 183 64.66 -115.86 60.30
C ILE A 183 64.58 -115.48 58.82
N SER A 184 64.78 -116.42 57.89
CA SER A 184 64.61 -116.17 56.46
C SER A 184 63.14 -115.84 56.11
N GLN A 185 62.18 -116.49 56.76
CA GLN A 185 60.75 -116.17 56.64
C GLN A 185 60.45 -114.75 57.16
N LEU A 186 60.98 -114.37 58.32
CA LEU A 186 60.89 -113.01 58.85
C LEU A 186 61.47 -111.99 57.86
N LYS A 187 62.66 -112.26 57.31
CA LYS A 187 63.29 -111.39 56.31
C LYS A 187 62.38 -111.20 55.09
N GLN A 188 61.74 -112.27 54.61
CA GLN A 188 60.78 -112.21 53.51
C GLN A 188 59.54 -111.40 53.88
N GLN A 189 59.00 -111.54 55.10
CA GLN A 189 57.90 -110.71 55.58
C GLN A 189 58.28 -109.22 55.66
N ILE A 190 59.51 -108.89 56.07
CA ILE A 190 59.99 -107.50 56.04
C ILE A 190 60.07 -106.97 54.61
N HIS A 191 60.50 -107.77 53.64
CA HIS A 191 60.45 -107.38 52.22
C HIS A 191 59.02 -107.12 51.73
N THR A 192 58.07 -107.98 52.10
CA THR A 192 56.65 -107.77 51.81
C THR A 192 56.13 -106.49 52.45
N ALA A 193 56.47 -106.22 53.72
CA ALA A 193 56.12 -104.99 54.40
C ALA A 193 56.67 -103.76 53.69
N ARG A 194 57.93 -103.80 53.23
CA ARG A 194 58.53 -102.72 52.44
C ARG A 194 57.80 -102.46 51.14
N TYR A 195 57.43 -103.53 50.43
CA TYR A 195 56.67 -103.41 49.17
C TYR A 195 55.29 -102.80 49.39
N GLN A 196 54.56 -103.24 50.42
CA GLN A 196 53.23 -102.71 50.74
C GLN A 196 53.31 -101.25 51.19
N VAL A 197 54.29 -100.90 52.02
CA VAL A 197 54.55 -99.50 52.41
C VAL A 197 54.95 -98.65 51.22
N GLN A 198 55.78 -99.16 50.31
CA GLN A 198 56.12 -98.44 49.08
C GLN A 198 54.87 -98.18 48.22
N THR A 199 54.00 -99.17 48.09
CA THR A 199 52.73 -99.05 47.35
C THR A 199 51.87 -97.96 47.98
N TYR A 200 51.61 -98.04 49.29
CA TYR A 200 50.85 -97.01 50.01
C TYR A 200 51.48 -95.62 49.92
N THR A 201 52.81 -95.49 50.05
CA THR A 201 53.46 -94.18 49.99
C THR A 201 53.37 -93.51 48.61
N LEU A 202 53.15 -94.30 47.54
CA LEU A 202 52.89 -93.81 46.19
C LEU A 202 51.41 -93.52 45.94
N THR A 203 50.52 -94.43 46.35
CA THR A 203 49.08 -94.35 46.04
C THR A 203 48.30 -93.51 47.02
N GLY A 204 48.68 -93.52 48.30
CA GLY A 204 47.98 -92.89 49.41
C GLY A 204 46.58 -93.47 49.68
N LYS A 205 46.24 -94.65 49.16
CA LYS A 205 44.90 -95.24 49.30
C LYS A 205 44.74 -95.98 50.63
N GLU A 206 43.53 -95.95 51.18
CA GLU A 206 43.19 -96.64 52.44
C GLU A 206 43.41 -98.16 52.36
N ASP A 207 43.11 -98.79 51.22
CA ASP A 207 43.33 -100.24 51.04
C ASP A 207 44.83 -100.60 51.11
N ASP A 208 45.68 -99.80 50.47
CA ASP A 208 47.13 -99.98 50.49
C ASP A 208 47.70 -99.65 51.88
N GLU A 209 47.10 -98.70 52.60
CA GLU A 209 47.43 -98.39 53.99
C GLU A 209 47.21 -99.60 54.90
N ALA A 210 46.01 -100.20 54.82
CA ALA A 210 45.66 -101.38 55.62
C ALA A 210 46.61 -102.56 55.30
N ALA A 211 46.96 -102.76 54.03
CA ALA A 211 47.92 -103.76 53.61
C ALA A 211 49.33 -103.50 54.17
N ALA A 212 49.80 -102.25 54.14
CA ALA A 212 51.11 -101.85 54.68
C ALA A 212 51.18 -102.05 56.20
N ILE A 213 50.15 -101.64 56.93
CA ILE A 213 50.03 -101.83 58.38
C ILE A 213 50.03 -103.32 58.71
N THR A 214 49.24 -104.12 57.99
CA THR A 214 49.11 -105.56 58.22
C THR A 214 50.45 -106.26 58.02
N ALA A 215 51.15 -105.97 56.90
CA ALA A 215 52.45 -106.58 56.61
C ALA A 215 53.54 -106.21 57.64
N ILE A 216 53.58 -104.96 58.14
CA ILE A 216 54.50 -104.61 59.23
C ILE A 216 54.13 -105.33 60.53
N ASN A 217 52.83 -105.40 60.85
CA ASN A 217 52.36 -106.08 62.06
C ASN A 217 52.64 -107.58 62.03
N GLU A 218 52.52 -108.23 60.86
CA GLU A 218 52.91 -109.63 60.66
C GLU A 218 54.41 -109.82 60.90
N ALA A 219 55.26 -108.97 60.29
CA ALA A 219 56.71 -109.00 60.53
C ALA A 219 57.07 -108.74 62.01
N LEU A 220 56.34 -107.83 62.68
CA LEU A 220 56.48 -107.58 64.12
C LEU A 220 56.05 -108.76 64.97
N LYS A 221 54.98 -109.45 64.60
CA LYS A 221 54.51 -110.65 65.29
C LYS A 221 55.52 -111.78 65.14
N GLU A 222 56.01 -112.02 63.94
CA GLU A 222 56.98 -113.06 63.63
C GLU A 222 58.30 -112.83 64.39
N VAL A 223 58.87 -111.61 64.36
CA VAL A 223 60.10 -111.32 65.10
C VAL A 223 59.93 -111.48 66.61
N GLN A 224 58.74 -111.18 67.14
CA GLN A 224 58.42 -111.36 68.56
C GLN A 224 58.19 -112.82 68.93
N GLU A 225 57.60 -113.62 68.04
CA GLU A 225 57.44 -115.07 68.26
C GLU A 225 58.79 -115.77 68.21
N ILE A 226 59.67 -115.42 67.27
CA ILE A 226 61.05 -115.93 67.22
C ILE A 226 61.82 -115.50 68.48
N ALA A 227 61.66 -114.25 68.95
CA ALA A 227 62.36 -113.75 70.13
C ALA A 227 61.82 -114.28 71.48
N LYS A 228 60.70 -115.02 71.51
CA LYS A 228 60.17 -115.62 72.76
C LYS A 228 60.95 -116.85 73.21
N ASP A 229 61.66 -117.51 72.31
CA ASP A 229 62.53 -118.63 72.68
C ASP A 229 63.83 -118.07 73.30
N GLN A 230 63.75 -117.72 74.59
CA GLN A 230 64.84 -117.05 75.32
C GLN A 230 65.99 -117.99 75.71
N SER A 231 65.93 -119.25 75.28
CA SER A 231 66.92 -120.28 75.56
C SER A 231 68.24 -120.03 74.80
N ASP A 232 68.21 -119.19 73.77
CA ASP A 232 69.30 -119.02 72.82
C ASP A 232 69.93 -117.62 72.81
N ASP A 233 71.23 -117.54 73.16
CA ASP A 233 72.00 -116.29 73.16
C ASP A 233 72.07 -115.64 71.75
N ASN A 234 71.92 -116.42 70.67
CA ASN A 234 71.96 -115.89 69.30
C ASN A 234 70.70 -115.09 68.92
N LEU A 235 69.57 -115.34 69.59
CA LEU A 235 68.30 -114.65 69.33
C LEU A 235 68.20 -113.27 70.00
N GLN A 236 69.12 -112.93 70.93
CA GLN A 236 69.24 -111.58 71.48
C GLN A 236 69.52 -110.53 70.40
N GLY A 237 70.13 -110.93 69.27
CA GLY A 237 70.38 -110.07 68.11
C GLY A 237 69.13 -109.57 67.39
N LEU A 238 67.93 -110.10 67.67
CA LEU A 238 66.66 -109.65 67.07
C LEU A 238 66.04 -108.44 67.77
N ALA A 239 66.56 -108.01 68.93
CA ALA A 239 66.05 -106.82 69.63
C ALA A 239 66.16 -105.53 68.77
N PRO A 240 67.29 -105.24 68.08
CA PRO A 240 67.38 -104.14 67.13
C PRO A 240 66.40 -104.25 65.94
N ALA A 241 66.11 -105.46 65.46
CA ALA A 241 65.15 -105.68 64.38
C ALA A 241 63.71 -105.38 64.83
N THR A 242 63.34 -105.85 66.02
CA THR A 242 62.06 -105.53 66.66
C THR A 242 61.90 -104.02 66.85
N GLN A 243 62.93 -103.35 67.40
CA GLN A 243 62.93 -101.90 67.59
C GLN A 243 62.81 -101.14 66.25
N ALA A 244 63.52 -101.59 65.21
CA ALA A 244 63.47 -100.98 63.89
C ALA A 244 62.11 -101.18 63.20
N LEU A 245 61.47 -102.34 63.37
CA LEU A 245 60.12 -102.60 62.86
C LEU A 245 59.05 -101.83 63.65
N GLN A 246 59.21 -101.66 64.97
CA GLN A 246 58.34 -100.81 65.78
C GLN A 246 58.46 -99.36 65.33
N THR A 247 59.70 -98.88 65.13
CA THR A 247 59.97 -97.56 64.57
C THR A 247 59.39 -97.44 63.17
N TYR A 248 59.50 -98.46 62.33
CA TYR A 248 58.94 -98.47 60.98
C TYR A 248 57.40 -98.36 61.00
N ARG A 249 56.74 -99.08 61.91
CA ARG A 249 55.30 -99.00 62.13
C ARG A 249 54.86 -97.63 62.63
N GLU A 250 55.62 -97.04 63.55
CA GLU A 250 55.41 -95.70 64.09
C GLU A 250 55.58 -94.64 62.99
N GLN A 251 56.67 -94.70 62.21
CA GLN A 251 56.91 -93.79 61.09
C GLN A 251 55.84 -93.93 60.00
N LEU A 252 55.27 -95.13 59.81
CA LEU A 252 54.13 -95.31 58.90
C LEU A 252 52.88 -94.59 59.42
N GLY A 253 52.64 -94.66 60.73
CA GLY A 253 51.57 -93.90 61.39
C GLY A 253 51.76 -92.38 61.25
N LEU A 254 52.99 -91.89 61.44
CA LEU A 254 53.31 -90.47 61.25
C LEU A 254 53.20 -90.04 59.79
N PHE A 255 53.60 -90.89 58.84
CA PHE A 255 53.42 -90.63 57.40
C PHE A 255 51.93 -90.55 57.05
N LYS A 256 51.10 -91.47 57.58
CA LYS A 256 49.64 -91.43 57.42
C LYS A 256 49.05 -90.12 57.93
N ASP A 257 49.41 -89.69 59.13
CA ASP A 257 48.89 -88.44 59.70
C ASP A 257 49.21 -87.24 58.79
N VAL A 258 50.45 -87.16 58.29
CA VAL A 258 50.86 -86.10 57.35
C VAL A 258 50.13 -86.21 56.01
N GLN A 259 49.93 -87.42 55.48
CA GLN A 259 49.19 -87.67 54.24
C GLN A 259 47.72 -87.23 54.37
N ASN A 260 47.05 -87.59 55.47
CA ASN A 260 45.66 -87.20 55.73
C ASN A 260 45.53 -85.69 55.90
N LYS A 261 46.47 -85.05 56.63
CA LYS A 261 46.53 -83.58 56.73
C LYS A 261 46.73 -82.93 55.36
N ALA A 262 47.60 -83.46 54.53
CA ALA A 262 47.84 -82.92 53.18
C ALA A 262 46.60 -83.05 52.30
N GLN A 263 45.88 -84.18 52.35
CA GLN A 263 44.64 -84.37 51.62
C GLN A 263 43.53 -83.43 52.11
N ALA A 264 43.35 -83.30 53.43
CA ALA A 264 42.38 -82.36 54.01
C ALA A 264 42.67 -80.92 53.57
N ARG A 265 43.95 -80.51 53.58
CA ARG A 265 44.36 -79.17 53.07
C ARG A 265 44.11 -79.00 51.59
N GLN A 266 44.27 -80.04 50.77
CA GLN A 266 43.91 -79.98 49.35
C GLN A 266 42.40 -79.85 49.12
N GLU A 267 41.58 -80.51 49.94
CA GLU A 267 40.12 -80.37 49.90
C GLU A 267 39.67 -78.97 50.35
N ASP A 268 40.23 -78.44 51.44
CA ASP A 268 40.05 -77.05 51.87
C ASP A 268 40.41 -76.09 50.73
N MET A 269 41.57 -76.29 50.10
CA MET A 269 42.03 -75.45 49.00
C MET A 269 41.05 -75.51 47.82
N ARG A 270 40.55 -76.69 47.46
CA ARG A 270 39.56 -76.86 46.40
C ARG A 270 38.27 -76.11 46.74
N ALA A 271 37.74 -76.28 47.96
CA ALA A 271 36.53 -75.60 48.41
C ALA A 271 36.68 -74.07 48.40
N THR A 272 37.82 -73.54 48.84
CA THR A 272 38.11 -72.09 48.77
C THR A 272 38.22 -71.61 47.32
N GLY A 273 38.77 -72.43 46.41
CA GLY A 273 38.79 -72.12 44.97
C GLY A 273 37.40 -72.06 44.33
N ASP A 274 36.49 -72.96 44.71
CA ASP A 274 35.11 -72.94 44.23
C ASP A 274 34.33 -71.74 44.82
N LYS A 275 34.59 -71.37 46.09
CA LYS A 275 34.07 -70.12 46.68
C LYS A 275 34.59 -68.88 45.96
N LEU A 276 35.85 -68.86 45.58
CA LEU A 276 36.45 -67.74 44.84
C LEU A 276 35.79 -67.58 43.47
N LEU A 277 35.57 -68.67 42.71
CA LEU A 277 34.83 -68.64 41.46
C LEU A 277 33.38 -68.13 41.64
N ALA A 278 32.70 -68.59 42.70
CA ALA A 278 31.36 -68.13 43.03
C ALA A 278 31.34 -66.63 43.40
N SER A 279 32.35 -66.14 44.12
CA SER A 279 32.49 -64.73 44.49
C SER A 279 32.72 -63.84 43.28
N VAL A 280 33.55 -64.26 42.31
CA VAL A 280 33.71 -63.52 41.05
C VAL A 280 32.42 -63.51 40.23
N ALA A 281 31.69 -64.63 40.19
CA ALA A 281 30.40 -64.69 39.51
C ALA A 281 29.35 -63.78 40.17
N ALA A 282 29.31 -63.73 41.51
CA ALA A 282 28.46 -62.81 42.25
C ALA A 282 28.79 -61.35 41.93
N LEU A 283 30.09 -61.02 41.90
CA LEU A 283 30.58 -59.68 41.57
C LEU A 283 30.25 -59.28 40.13
N SER A 284 30.38 -60.20 39.17
CA SER A 284 29.93 -59.99 37.78
C SER A 284 28.40 -59.80 37.68
N SER A 285 27.62 -60.57 38.45
CA SER A 285 26.16 -60.45 38.47
C SER A 285 25.68 -59.13 39.10
N LEU A 286 26.35 -58.67 40.16
CA LEU A 286 26.06 -57.38 40.82
C LEU A 286 26.28 -56.23 39.84
N GLN A 287 27.46 -56.18 39.20
CA GLN A 287 27.81 -55.12 38.27
C GLN A 287 26.91 -55.13 37.02
N THR A 288 26.49 -56.32 36.55
CA THR A 288 25.51 -56.44 35.46
C THR A 288 24.14 -55.89 35.87
N ALA A 289 23.65 -56.24 37.06
CA ALA A 289 22.36 -55.76 37.57
C ALA A 289 22.36 -54.23 37.79
N GLN A 290 23.46 -53.67 38.29
CA GLN A 290 23.61 -52.22 38.45
C GLN A 290 23.65 -51.51 37.10
N ARG A 291 24.45 -51.99 36.14
CA ARG A 291 24.50 -51.45 34.78
C ARG A 291 23.10 -51.45 34.13
N ASP A 292 22.36 -52.54 34.26
CA ASP A 292 21.02 -52.67 33.66
C ASP A 292 19.99 -51.75 34.36
N SER A 293 20.09 -51.58 35.67
CA SER A 293 19.26 -50.64 36.46
C SER A 293 19.56 -49.18 36.10
N GLU A 294 20.83 -48.80 36.02
CA GLU A 294 21.27 -47.47 35.61
C GLU A 294 20.88 -47.18 34.16
N ALA A 295 21.06 -48.13 33.25
CA ALA A 295 20.61 -48.01 31.86
C ALA A 295 19.09 -47.76 31.77
N ALA A 296 18.28 -48.45 32.57
CA ALA A 296 16.84 -48.26 32.62
C ALA A 296 16.46 -46.88 33.20
N SER A 297 17.13 -46.45 34.27
CA SER A 297 16.93 -45.12 34.88
C SER A 297 17.29 -44.00 33.91
N SER A 298 18.46 -44.08 33.27
CA SER A 298 18.92 -43.12 32.26
C SER A 298 17.97 -43.08 31.06
N THR A 299 17.49 -44.23 30.57
CA THR A 299 16.51 -44.29 29.48
C THR A 299 15.18 -43.63 29.85
N THR A 300 14.72 -43.84 31.09
CA THR A 300 13.48 -43.22 31.61
C THR A 300 13.63 -41.71 31.76
N MET A 301 14.76 -41.25 32.31
CA MET A 301 15.06 -39.83 32.46
C MET A 301 15.19 -39.13 31.09
N LEU A 302 15.92 -39.72 30.14
CA LEU A 302 16.05 -39.20 28.77
C LEU A 302 14.70 -39.13 28.06
N SER A 303 13.88 -40.17 28.16
CA SER A 303 12.53 -40.20 27.57
C SER A 303 11.61 -39.16 28.22
N GLY A 304 11.71 -38.97 29.54
CA GLY A 304 10.96 -37.95 30.28
C GLY A 304 11.35 -36.52 29.90
N VAL A 305 12.64 -36.21 29.84
CA VAL A 305 13.15 -34.90 29.42
C VAL A 305 12.80 -34.64 27.95
N ALA A 306 12.94 -35.64 27.07
CA ALA A 306 12.55 -35.52 25.67
C ALA A 306 11.04 -35.30 25.50
N GLY A 307 10.20 -36.03 26.23
CA GLY A 307 8.74 -35.86 26.22
C GLY A 307 8.31 -34.49 26.74
N LEU A 308 8.91 -34.02 27.84
CA LEU A 308 8.65 -32.69 28.39
C LEU A 308 9.11 -31.58 27.41
N ALA A 309 10.26 -31.74 26.78
CA ALA A 309 10.76 -30.81 25.77
C ALA A 309 9.84 -30.74 24.55
N LEU A 310 9.30 -31.88 24.08
CA LEU A 310 8.30 -31.94 23.02
C LEU A 310 7.00 -31.25 23.42
N LEU A 311 6.53 -31.46 24.64
CA LEU A 311 5.28 -30.86 25.14
C LEU A 311 5.41 -29.34 25.26
N ILE A 312 6.53 -28.86 25.82
CA ILE A 312 6.85 -27.42 25.89
C ILE A 312 7.01 -26.84 24.48
N GLY A 313 7.68 -27.55 23.58
CA GLY A 313 7.83 -27.15 22.18
C GLY A 313 6.49 -27.02 21.44
N LEU A 314 5.57 -27.98 21.62
CA LEU A 314 4.22 -27.92 21.08
C LEU A 314 3.40 -26.77 21.67
N LEU A 315 3.51 -26.54 22.98
CA LEU A 315 2.81 -25.44 23.65
C LEU A 315 3.32 -24.07 23.16
N ALA A 316 4.65 -23.93 23.00
CA ALA A 316 5.29 -22.74 22.46
C ALA A 316 4.91 -22.51 20.99
N ALA A 317 4.89 -23.56 20.16
CA ALA A 317 4.44 -23.49 18.78
C ALA A 317 2.97 -23.04 18.70
N TRP A 318 2.08 -23.66 19.49
CA TRP A 318 0.66 -23.31 19.53
C TRP A 318 0.42 -21.86 19.96
N THR A 319 1.13 -21.39 20.99
CA THR A 319 1.04 -19.98 21.43
C THR A 319 1.58 -19.01 20.38
N MET A 320 2.69 -19.33 19.73
CA MET A 320 3.21 -18.51 18.61
C MET A 320 2.26 -18.44 17.43
N THR A 321 1.67 -19.57 17.01
CA THR A 321 0.69 -19.60 15.93
C THR A 321 -0.52 -18.72 16.26
N ARG A 322 -1.05 -18.81 17.48
CA ARG A 322 -2.18 -17.99 17.90
C ARG A 322 -1.83 -16.50 17.99
N GLN A 323 -0.60 -16.16 18.42
CA GLN A 323 -0.20 -14.76 18.62
C GLN A 323 0.36 -14.05 17.39
N ILE A 324 0.85 -14.79 16.39
CA ILE A 324 1.42 -14.20 15.17
C ILE A 324 0.44 -14.39 14.01
N THR A 325 -0.01 -15.62 13.77
CA THR A 325 -0.73 -15.99 12.56
C THR A 325 -2.16 -15.48 12.54
N ALA A 326 -2.88 -15.52 13.67
CA ALA A 326 -4.27 -15.04 13.73
C ALA A 326 -4.41 -13.51 13.46
N PRO A 327 -3.65 -12.60 14.13
CA PRO A 327 -3.72 -11.17 13.82
C PRO A 327 -3.19 -10.83 12.42
N LEU A 328 -2.24 -11.61 11.88
CA LEU A 328 -1.83 -11.48 10.48
C LEU A 328 -3.00 -11.77 9.53
N LEU A 329 -3.78 -12.82 9.82
CA LEU A 329 -4.96 -13.17 9.03
C LEU A 329 -6.04 -12.09 9.12
N GLU A 330 -6.30 -11.53 10.30
CA GLU A 330 -7.23 -10.39 10.46
C GLU A 330 -6.79 -9.19 9.63
N THR A 331 -5.50 -8.88 9.63
CA THR A 331 -4.94 -7.77 8.83
C THR A 331 -5.03 -8.06 7.33
N LEU A 332 -4.83 -9.32 6.92
CA LEU A 332 -5.00 -9.76 5.53
C LEU A 332 -6.45 -9.62 5.07
N ILE A 333 -7.41 -10.08 5.88
CA ILE A 333 -8.84 -9.95 5.60
C ILE A 333 -9.22 -8.47 5.47
N ALA A 334 -8.70 -7.61 6.35
CA ALA A 334 -8.93 -6.18 6.27
C ALA A 334 -8.36 -5.57 4.98
N ALA A 335 -7.14 -5.94 4.60
CA ALA A 335 -6.52 -5.50 3.34
C ALA A 335 -7.32 -5.98 2.12
N GLU A 336 -7.81 -7.22 2.13
CA GLU A 336 -8.62 -7.78 1.06
C GLU A 336 -9.97 -7.09 0.92
N ARG A 337 -10.62 -6.72 2.03
CA ARG A 337 -11.83 -5.89 2.03
C ARG A 337 -11.59 -4.51 1.43
N ILE A 338 -10.52 -3.84 1.85
CA ILE A 338 -10.12 -2.54 1.28
C ILE A 338 -9.87 -2.67 -0.23
N ALA A 339 -9.19 -3.73 -0.67
CA ALA A 339 -8.93 -3.99 -2.09
C ALA A 339 -10.22 -4.26 -2.89
N GLN A 340 -11.24 -4.85 -2.27
CA GLN A 340 -12.57 -5.04 -2.85
C GLN A 340 -13.44 -3.77 -2.78
N GLY A 341 -12.95 -2.69 -2.16
CA GLY A 341 -13.64 -1.41 -2.02
C GLY A 341 -14.57 -1.32 -0.80
N ASP A 342 -14.57 -2.30 0.10
CA ASP A 342 -15.28 -2.21 1.37
C ASP A 342 -14.41 -1.51 2.41
N LEU A 343 -14.72 -0.24 2.66
CA LEU A 343 -14.06 0.59 3.65
C LEU A 343 -14.90 0.71 4.93
N SER A 344 -16.04 0.02 5.07
CA SER A 344 -17.06 0.36 6.09
C SER A 344 -16.69 0.02 7.54
N GLU A 345 -15.78 -0.92 7.76
CA GLU A 345 -15.41 -1.37 9.10
C GLU A 345 -14.13 -0.73 9.64
N ASP A 346 -14.10 -0.52 10.95
CA ASP A 346 -12.93 -0.04 11.68
C ASP A 346 -12.17 -1.21 12.32
N LEU A 347 -10.85 -1.22 12.15
CA LEU A 347 -9.96 -2.13 12.85
C LEU A 347 -9.77 -1.64 14.28
N ASN A 348 -10.34 -2.35 15.25
CA ASN A 348 -10.09 -2.08 16.66
C ASN A 348 -8.74 -2.68 17.09
N VAL A 349 -7.70 -1.85 17.14
CA VAL A 349 -6.34 -2.30 17.44
C VAL A 349 -5.95 -1.98 18.88
N GLU A 350 -6.00 -2.99 19.75
CA GLU A 350 -5.57 -2.86 21.15
C GLU A 350 -4.07 -3.16 21.36
N ARG A 351 -3.44 -3.82 20.37
CA ARG A 351 -2.06 -4.33 20.47
C ARG A 351 -1.01 -3.27 20.15
N ARG A 352 0.14 -3.33 20.83
CA ARG A 352 1.19 -2.29 20.74
C ARG A 352 2.48 -2.71 20.02
N ASP A 353 2.58 -3.97 19.61
CA ASP A 353 3.76 -4.50 18.90
C ASP A 353 3.72 -4.20 17.39
N GLU A 354 4.62 -4.81 16.61
CA GLU A 354 4.74 -4.53 15.17
C GLU A 354 3.47 -4.85 14.37
N LEU A 355 2.73 -5.91 14.73
CA LEU A 355 1.45 -6.21 14.09
C LEU A 355 0.39 -5.16 14.47
N GLY A 356 0.37 -4.70 15.73
CA GLY A 356 -0.50 -3.61 16.14
C GLY A 356 -0.14 -2.26 15.50
N GLN A 357 1.12 -2.02 15.16
CA GLN A 357 1.50 -0.87 14.34
C GLN A 357 1.00 -1.02 12.90
N MET A 358 1.19 -2.19 12.29
CA MET A 358 0.70 -2.51 10.95
C MET A 358 -0.82 -2.33 10.85
N GLN A 359 -1.60 -2.88 11.79
CA GLN A 359 -3.05 -2.73 11.81
C GLN A 359 -3.48 -1.27 11.98
N ARG A 360 -2.79 -0.48 12.80
CA ARG A 360 -3.06 0.97 12.94
C ARG A 360 -2.75 1.74 11.65
N SER A 361 -1.66 1.42 10.96
CA SER A 361 -1.35 1.99 9.66
C SER A 361 -2.39 1.63 8.60
N MET A 362 -2.89 0.38 8.61
CA MET A 362 -4.00 -0.04 7.75
C MET A 362 -5.27 0.74 8.07
N GLN A 363 -5.61 0.95 9.34
CA GLN A 363 -6.77 1.77 9.74
C GLN A 363 -6.62 3.23 9.27
N ALA A 364 -5.45 3.82 9.45
CA ALA A 364 -5.18 5.19 8.97
C ALA A 364 -5.34 5.28 7.44
N MET A 365 -4.89 4.27 6.69
CA MET A 365 -5.10 4.17 5.25
C MET A 365 -6.59 4.06 4.91
N THR A 366 -7.36 3.22 5.60
CA THR A 366 -8.83 3.11 5.42
C THR A 366 -9.51 4.45 5.63
N LEU A 367 -9.19 5.15 6.72
CA LEU A 367 -9.78 6.47 7.02
C LEU A 367 -9.41 7.51 5.96
N GLY A 368 -8.15 7.55 5.52
CA GLY A 368 -7.72 8.43 4.43
C GLY A 368 -8.43 8.12 3.11
N LEU A 369 -8.64 6.83 2.78
CA LEU A 369 -9.42 6.43 1.62
C LEU A 369 -10.90 6.83 1.76
N ARG A 370 -11.52 6.68 2.94
CA ARG A 370 -12.90 7.15 3.18
C ARG A 370 -13.03 8.65 2.92
N GLU A 371 -12.11 9.44 3.47
CA GLU A 371 -12.10 10.90 3.31
C GLU A 371 -11.93 11.30 1.84
N LEU A 372 -11.00 10.67 1.11
CA LEU A 372 -10.81 10.89 -0.32
C LEU A 372 -12.05 10.51 -1.15
N ILE A 373 -12.63 9.34 -0.91
CA ILE A 373 -13.83 8.88 -1.62
C ILE A 373 -15.04 9.78 -1.30
N GLY A 374 -15.19 10.22 -0.05
CA GLY A 374 -16.20 11.19 0.37
C GLY A 374 -16.03 12.54 -0.34
N GLY A 375 -14.81 13.10 -0.33
CA GLY A 375 -14.50 14.35 -1.02
C GLY A 375 -14.71 14.28 -2.54
N ILE A 376 -14.38 13.15 -3.17
CA ILE A 376 -14.67 12.95 -4.61
C ILE A 376 -16.18 12.86 -4.84
N SER A 377 -16.93 12.13 -4.00
CA SER A 377 -18.39 12.04 -4.11
C SER A 377 -19.06 13.41 -4.06
N ASP A 378 -18.66 14.25 -3.11
CA ASP A 378 -19.17 15.61 -2.96
C ASP A 378 -18.78 16.49 -4.16
N GLY A 379 -17.53 16.43 -4.60
CA GLY A 379 -17.06 17.15 -5.78
C GLY A 379 -17.79 16.76 -7.07
N VAL A 380 -18.09 15.46 -7.23
CA VAL A 380 -18.88 14.96 -8.37
C VAL A 380 -20.33 15.47 -8.31
N SER A 381 -20.93 15.53 -7.12
CA SER A 381 -22.27 16.08 -6.93
C SER A 381 -22.33 17.58 -7.29
N GLN A 382 -21.27 18.33 -6.95
CA GLN A 382 -21.13 19.73 -7.34
C GLN A 382 -20.95 19.89 -8.85
N ILE A 383 -20.13 19.05 -9.51
CA ILE A 383 -19.96 19.06 -10.97
C ILE A 383 -21.30 18.78 -11.67
N ALA A 384 -22.08 17.82 -11.20
CA ALA A 384 -23.39 17.50 -11.77
C ALA A 384 -24.35 18.71 -11.66
N SER A 385 -24.45 19.31 -10.48
CA SER A 385 -25.26 20.52 -10.26
C SER A 385 -24.80 21.69 -11.15
N ALA A 386 -23.49 21.92 -11.24
CA ALA A 386 -22.92 22.99 -12.05
C ALA A 386 -23.17 22.75 -13.56
N ALA A 387 -23.11 21.50 -14.01
CA ALA A 387 -23.41 21.14 -15.40
C ALA A 387 -24.88 21.35 -15.75
N GLU A 388 -25.81 21.01 -14.84
CA GLU A 388 -27.24 21.29 -15.02
C GLU A 388 -27.53 22.80 -15.06
N GLN A 389 -26.94 23.58 -14.14
CA GLN A 389 -27.06 25.04 -14.16
C GLN A 389 -26.50 25.62 -15.45
N LEU A 390 -25.33 25.16 -15.91
CA LEU A 390 -24.71 25.63 -17.14
C LEU A 390 -25.57 25.28 -18.37
N SER A 391 -26.19 24.10 -18.40
CA SER A 391 -27.14 23.70 -19.44
C SER A 391 -28.34 24.66 -19.49
N SER A 392 -28.95 24.95 -18.33
CA SER A 392 -30.10 25.86 -18.24
C SER A 392 -29.75 27.29 -18.69
N VAL A 393 -28.60 27.82 -18.25
CA VAL A 393 -28.11 29.13 -18.68
C VAL A 393 -27.86 29.15 -20.19
N THR A 394 -27.28 28.08 -20.73
CA THR A 394 -26.98 27.98 -22.16
C THR A 394 -28.25 27.91 -23.02
N GLU A 395 -29.28 27.18 -22.59
CA GLU A 395 -30.61 27.19 -23.23
C GLU A 395 -31.22 28.59 -23.22
N GLN A 396 -31.15 29.29 -22.09
CA GLN A 396 -31.63 30.67 -21.99
C GLN A 396 -30.86 31.61 -22.92
N THR A 397 -29.52 31.50 -22.99
CA THR A 397 -28.69 32.29 -23.91
C THR A 397 -29.06 31.99 -25.37
N SER A 398 -29.24 30.73 -25.74
CA SER A 398 -29.62 30.33 -27.10
C SER A 398 -30.99 30.91 -27.51
N ALA A 399 -31.97 30.88 -26.60
CA ALA A 399 -33.26 31.53 -26.80
C ALA A 399 -33.12 33.06 -26.95
N GLY A 400 -32.27 33.69 -26.13
CA GLY A 400 -31.97 35.12 -26.20
C GLY A 400 -31.35 35.52 -27.54
N VAL A 401 -30.36 34.77 -28.02
CA VAL A 401 -29.70 34.99 -29.32
C VAL A 401 -30.70 34.86 -30.48
N ASN A 402 -31.61 33.88 -30.44
CA ASN A 402 -32.64 33.75 -31.46
C ASN A 402 -33.63 34.93 -31.47
N SER A 403 -33.99 35.49 -30.30
CA SER A 403 -34.76 36.73 -30.24
C SER A 403 -33.97 37.92 -30.79
N GLN A 404 -32.71 38.07 -30.40
CA GLN A 404 -31.83 39.13 -30.89
C GLN A 404 -31.67 39.07 -32.41
N LYS A 405 -31.54 37.87 -33.01
CA LYS A 405 -31.47 37.70 -34.46
C LYS A 405 -32.71 38.26 -35.17
N ARG A 406 -33.91 37.93 -34.69
CA ARG A 406 -35.18 38.46 -35.24
C ARG A 406 -35.29 39.97 -35.13
N GLU A 407 -34.90 40.51 -33.97
CA GLU A 407 -34.93 41.96 -33.73
C GLU A 407 -33.92 42.70 -34.62
N THR A 408 -32.72 42.11 -34.80
CA THR A 408 -31.68 42.64 -35.70
C THR A 408 -32.13 42.62 -37.17
N GLU A 409 -32.83 41.57 -37.62
CA GLU A 409 -33.44 41.50 -38.96
C GLU A 409 -34.52 42.56 -39.16
N GLN A 410 -35.34 42.84 -38.14
CA GLN A 410 -36.33 43.92 -38.18
C GLN A 410 -35.66 45.29 -38.27
N VAL A 411 -34.62 45.54 -37.47
CA VAL A 411 -33.88 46.81 -37.54
C VAL A 411 -33.22 46.97 -38.92
N ALA A 412 -32.60 45.93 -39.47
CA ALA A 412 -32.03 45.97 -40.82
C ALA A 412 -33.08 46.34 -41.88
N THR A 413 -34.29 45.79 -41.77
CA THR A 413 -35.41 46.12 -42.67
C THR A 413 -35.81 47.59 -42.51
N ALA A 414 -36.01 48.05 -41.27
CA ALA A 414 -36.35 49.44 -40.98
C ALA A 414 -35.27 50.43 -41.45
N MET A 415 -33.98 50.06 -41.38
CA MET A 415 -32.89 50.90 -41.89
C MET A 415 -32.88 50.99 -43.42
N ASN A 416 -33.23 49.91 -44.13
CA ASN A 416 -33.39 49.95 -45.58
C ASN A 416 -34.58 50.84 -45.99
N GLU A 417 -35.71 50.72 -45.28
CA GLU A 417 -36.85 51.63 -45.49
C GLU A 417 -36.47 53.08 -45.19
N MET A 418 -35.73 53.33 -44.10
CA MET A 418 -35.23 54.65 -43.74
C MET A 418 -34.35 55.24 -44.84
N ALA A 419 -33.37 54.48 -45.36
CA ALA A 419 -32.51 54.93 -46.45
C ALA A 419 -33.33 55.33 -47.70
N ALA A 420 -34.33 54.52 -48.06
CA ALA A 420 -35.22 54.84 -49.17
C ALA A 420 -36.02 56.14 -48.93
N THR A 421 -36.60 56.31 -47.74
CA THR A 421 -37.36 57.52 -47.39
C THR A 421 -36.50 58.77 -47.33
N VAL A 422 -35.27 58.68 -46.81
CA VAL A 422 -34.32 59.80 -46.77
C VAL A 422 -33.94 60.24 -48.18
N GLN A 423 -33.73 59.29 -49.09
CA GLN A 423 -33.43 59.59 -50.48
C GLN A 423 -34.62 60.21 -51.23
N GLU A 424 -35.85 59.81 -50.86
CA GLU A 424 -37.07 60.46 -51.35
C GLU A 424 -37.22 61.90 -50.81
N VAL A 425 -36.89 62.15 -49.54
CA VAL A 425 -36.90 63.50 -48.95
C VAL A 425 -35.86 64.41 -49.63
N ALA A 426 -34.65 63.91 -49.88
CA ALA A 426 -33.62 64.64 -50.63
C ALA A 426 -34.13 65.03 -52.03
N ARG A 427 -34.77 64.09 -52.74
CA ARG A 427 -35.35 64.34 -54.06
C ARG A 427 -36.48 65.37 -54.00
N ASN A 428 -37.37 65.27 -53.02
CA ASN A 428 -38.46 66.23 -52.83
C ASN A 428 -37.93 67.64 -52.50
N ALA A 429 -36.86 67.76 -51.72
CA ALA A 429 -36.22 69.04 -51.44
C ALA A 429 -35.62 69.66 -52.71
N GLN A 430 -35.01 68.84 -53.57
CA GLN A 430 -34.48 69.30 -54.85
C GLN A 430 -35.59 69.75 -55.82
N ASP A 431 -36.67 68.98 -55.93
CA ASP A 431 -37.85 69.35 -56.73
C ASP A 431 -38.50 70.64 -56.21
N ALA A 432 -38.61 70.79 -54.88
CA ALA A 432 -39.11 72.02 -54.25
C ALA A 432 -38.19 73.22 -54.47
N SER A 433 -36.87 73.02 -54.48
CA SER A 433 -35.89 74.06 -54.81
C SER A 433 -36.05 74.52 -56.26
N GLN A 434 -36.24 73.58 -57.19
CA GLN A 434 -36.47 73.91 -58.59
C GLN A 434 -37.80 74.65 -58.81
N ALA A 435 -38.87 74.26 -58.10
CA ALA A 435 -40.14 74.98 -58.11
C ALA A 435 -40.01 76.40 -57.52
N ALA A 436 -39.22 76.58 -56.46
CA ALA A 436 -38.92 77.89 -55.89
C ALA A 436 -38.18 78.78 -56.91
N VAL A 437 -37.16 78.27 -57.61
CA VAL A 437 -36.46 79.01 -58.68
C VAL A 437 -37.42 79.47 -59.78
N GLN A 438 -38.34 78.60 -60.20
CA GLN A 438 -39.37 78.98 -61.19
C GLN A 438 -40.32 80.07 -60.66
N ALA A 439 -40.73 79.97 -59.39
CA ALA A 439 -41.59 80.97 -58.75
C ALA A 439 -40.89 82.34 -58.61
N ASP A 440 -39.60 82.39 -58.26
CA ASP A 440 -38.80 83.62 -58.21
C ASP A 440 -38.71 84.26 -59.59
N GLN A 441 -38.42 83.47 -60.63
CA GLN A 441 -38.36 83.95 -62.01
C GLN A 441 -39.70 84.54 -62.46
N GLN A 442 -40.82 83.87 -62.15
CA GLN A 442 -42.16 84.34 -62.49
C GLN A 442 -42.53 85.61 -61.71
N ALA A 443 -42.15 85.72 -60.44
CA ALA A 443 -42.39 86.90 -59.63
C ALA A 443 -41.58 88.11 -60.12
N ARG A 444 -40.30 87.92 -60.48
CA ARG A 444 -39.47 88.97 -61.10
C ARG A 444 -40.02 89.43 -62.44
N SER A 445 -40.44 88.50 -63.30
CA SER A 445 -41.09 88.85 -64.56
C SER A 445 -42.39 89.62 -64.33
N GLY A 446 -43.18 89.25 -63.31
CA GLY A 446 -44.35 90.02 -62.89
C GLY A 446 -44.00 91.44 -62.44
N ASP A 447 -42.92 91.61 -61.68
CA ASP A 447 -42.47 92.91 -61.18
C ASP A 447 -42.01 93.83 -62.32
N GLU A 448 -41.33 93.28 -63.32
CA GLU A 448 -40.98 93.99 -64.56
C GLU A 448 -42.24 94.48 -65.31
N VAL A 449 -43.25 93.62 -65.46
CA VAL A 449 -44.52 93.98 -66.12
C VAL A 449 -45.26 95.08 -65.34
N VAL A 450 -45.31 94.98 -64.01
CA VAL A 450 -45.92 96.02 -63.16
C VAL A 450 -45.16 97.34 -63.27
N THR A 451 -43.83 97.29 -63.28
CA THR A 451 -42.98 98.48 -63.46
C THR A 451 -43.24 99.16 -64.81
N GLN A 452 -43.36 98.38 -65.88
CA GLN A 452 -43.75 98.89 -67.20
C GLN A 452 -45.16 99.49 -67.20
N ALA A 453 -46.12 98.84 -66.53
CA ALA A 453 -47.48 99.36 -66.41
C ALA A 453 -47.51 100.71 -65.67
N ILE A 454 -46.75 100.86 -64.58
CA ILE A 454 -46.61 102.14 -63.85
C ILE A 454 -46.10 103.23 -64.80
N ALA A 455 -45.04 102.97 -65.57
CA ALA A 455 -44.48 103.94 -66.50
C ALA A 455 -45.50 104.39 -67.57
N GLN A 456 -46.31 103.46 -68.09
CA GLN A 456 -47.39 103.76 -69.05
C GLN A 456 -48.53 104.56 -68.42
N ILE A 457 -48.93 104.22 -67.19
CA ILE A 457 -49.97 104.95 -66.45
C ILE A 457 -49.50 106.36 -66.11
N GLU A 458 -48.23 106.56 -65.73
CA GLU A 458 -47.64 107.89 -65.52
C GLU A 458 -47.61 108.72 -66.81
N GLN A 459 -47.36 108.09 -67.96
CA GLN A 459 -47.48 108.76 -69.25
C GLN A 459 -48.94 109.17 -69.54
N LEU A 460 -49.90 108.28 -69.29
CA LEU A 460 -51.32 108.60 -69.41
C LEU A 460 -51.73 109.76 -68.49
N ALA A 461 -51.22 109.78 -67.24
CA ALA A 461 -51.47 110.87 -66.30
C ALA A 461 -51.01 112.22 -66.87
N ARG A 462 -49.82 112.26 -67.50
CA ARG A 462 -49.32 113.47 -68.17
C ARG A 462 -50.21 113.90 -69.34
N GLU A 463 -50.66 112.97 -70.17
CA GLU A 463 -51.56 113.26 -71.30
C GLU A 463 -52.94 113.78 -70.83
N VAL A 464 -53.47 113.24 -69.72
CA VAL A 464 -54.71 113.74 -69.11
C VAL A 464 -54.51 115.18 -68.60
N VAL A 465 -53.39 115.48 -67.94
CA VAL A 465 -53.07 116.85 -67.49
C VAL A 465 -52.97 117.82 -68.67
N ASN A 466 -52.29 117.43 -69.75
CA ASN A 466 -52.19 118.23 -70.97
C ASN A 466 -53.57 118.48 -71.61
N SER A 467 -54.40 117.44 -71.67
CA SER A 467 -55.77 117.52 -72.18
C SER A 467 -56.63 118.47 -71.34
N THR A 468 -56.51 118.42 -70.01
CA THR A 468 -57.21 119.34 -69.10
C THR A 468 -56.78 120.78 -69.33
N ALA A 469 -55.48 121.03 -69.55
CA ALA A 469 -54.97 122.36 -69.88
C ALA A 469 -55.51 122.88 -71.22
N ALA A 470 -55.54 122.02 -72.25
CA ALA A 470 -56.10 122.36 -73.56
C ALA A 470 -57.60 122.67 -73.49
N MET A 471 -58.38 121.91 -72.72
CA MET A 471 -59.81 122.18 -72.48
C MET A 471 -60.02 123.50 -71.73
N SER A 472 -59.18 123.81 -70.74
CA SER A 472 -59.20 125.10 -70.05
C SER A 472 -58.93 126.27 -70.99
N GLN A 473 -57.93 126.13 -71.88
CA GLN A 473 -57.66 127.13 -72.91
C GLN A 473 -58.84 127.29 -73.88
N LEU A 474 -59.42 126.19 -74.35
CA LEU A 474 -60.58 126.24 -75.24
C LEU A 474 -61.79 126.92 -74.59
N LYS A 475 -62.02 126.67 -73.30
CA LYS A 475 -63.04 127.37 -72.50
C LYS A 475 -62.77 128.89 -72.45
N GLN A 476 -61.52 129.29 -72.26
CA GLN A 476 -61.11 130.70 -72.25
C GLN A 476 -61.30 131.37 -73.61
N GLU A 477 -60.83 130.75 -74.71
CA GLU A 477 -61.00 131.27 -76.07
C GLU A 477 -62.48 131.37 -76.47
N SER A 478 -63.29 130.36 -76.11
CA SER A 478 -64.74 130.40 -76.32
C SER A 478 -65.38 131.58 -75.59
N GLY A 479 -64.92 131.90 -74.37
CA GLY A 479 -65.35 133.08 -73.62
C GLY A 479 -65.00 134.41 -74.32
N LYS A 480 -63.85 134.51 -74.98
CA LYS A 480 -63.49 135.69 -75.78
C LYS A 480 -64.41 135.85 -76.99
N ILE A 481 -64.81 134.74 -77.62
CA ILE A 481 -65.75 134.76 -78.76
C ILE A 481 -67.10 135.34 -78.33
N VAL A 482 -67.63 134.96 -77.16
CA VAL A 482 -68.86 135.57 -76.61
C VAL A 482 -68.72 137.08 -76.52
N GLY A 483 -67.60 137.59 -75.99
CA GLY A 483 -67.35 139.03 -75.92
C GLY A 483 -67.30 139.72 -77.29
N VAL A 484 -66.80 139.06 -78.33
CA VAL A 484 -66.83 139.58 -79.72
C VAL A 484 -68.25 139.57 -80.28
N LEU A 485 -69.02 138.51 -80.02
CA LEU A 485 -70.41 138.40 -80.45
C LEU A 485 -71.28 139.49 -79.83
N ASP A 486 -71.08 139.83 -78.55
CA ASP A 486 -71.76 140.96 -77.90
C ASP A 486 -71.50 142.30 -78.62
N VAL A 487 -70.26 142.54 -79.07
CA VAL A 487 -69.91 143.72 -79.87
C VAL A 487 -70.59 143.68 -81.23
N ILE A 488 -70.61 142.53 -81.92
CA ILE A 488 -71.28 142.38 -83.22
C ILE A 488 -72.78 142.60 -83.08
N LYS A 489 -73.41 142.05 -82.04
CA LYS A 489 -74.83 142.23 -81.71
C LYS A 489 -75.15 143.70 -81.48
N SER A 490 -74.32 144.40 -80.71
CA SER A 490 -74.42 145.84 -80.47
C SER A 490 -74.27 146.67 -81.75
N VAL A 491 -73.27 146.38 -82.58
CA VAL A 491 -73.05 147.05 -83.88
C VAL A 491 -74.22 146.77 -84.83
N SER A 492 -74.73 145.54 -84.85
CA SER A 492 -75.88 145.17 -85.67
C SER A 492 -77.15 145.88 -85.24
N GLN A 493 -77.40 146.00 -83.93
CA GLN A 493 -78.51 146.80 -83.39
C GLN A 493 -78.36 148.29 -83.73
N GLN A 494 -77.16 148.85 -83.59
CA GLN A 494 -76.87 150.24 -83.99
C GLN A 494 -77.10 150.44 -85.50
N THR A 495 -76.65 149.50 -86.33
CA THR A 495 -76.79 149.54 -87.78
C THR A 495 -78.26 149.42 -88.19
N ASN A 496 -79.03 148.56 -87.52
CA ASN A 496 -80.48 148.43 -87.71
C ASN A 496 -81.22 149.74 -87.37
N LEU A 497 -80.80 150.43 -86.29
CA LEU A 497 -81.34 151.74 -85.89
C LEU A 497 -80.96 152.86 -86.87
N LEU A 498 -79.70 152.90 -87.32
CA LEU A 498 -79.22 153.85 -88.34
C LEU A 498 -79.96 153.65 -89.67
N ALA A 499 -80.13 152.40 -90.09
CA ALA A 499 -80.86 152.04 -91.31
C ALA A 499 -82.34 152.42 -91.20
N LEU A 500 -82.97 152.22 -90.05
CA LEU A 500 -84.34 152.68 -89.81
C LEU A 500 -84.46 154.21 -89.94
N ASN A 501 -83.52 154.96 -89.35
CA ASN A 501 -83.49 156.42 -89.46
C ASN A 501 -83.27 156.88 -90.91
N ALA A 502 -82.41 156.19 -91.67
CA ALA A 502 -82.20 156.46 -93.08
C ALA A 502 -83.42 156.13 -93.94
N ALA A 503 -84.13 155.03 -93.66
CA ALA A 503 -85.37 154.66 -94.35
C ALA A 503 -86.49 155.69 -94.09
N ILE A 504 -86.60 156.18 -92.85
CA ILE A 504 -87.52 157.26 -92.48
C ILE A 504 -87.23 158.54 -93.28
N GLU A 505 -85.96 158.97 -93.35
CA GLU A 505 -85.59 160.21 -94.05
C GLU A 505 -85.69 160.06 -95.58
N ALA A 506 -85.41 158.88 -96.11
CA ALA A 506 -85.62 158.57 -97.53
C ALA A 506 -87.11 158.59 -97.93
N ALA A 507 -88.01 158.10 -97.07
CA ALA A 507 -89.46 158.23 -97.28
C ALA A 507 -89.91 159.71 -97.26
N ARG A 508 -89.20 160.56 -96.49
CA ARG A 508 -89.47 161.99 -96.37
C ARG A 508 -89.07 162.80 -97.61
N ALA A 509 -88.04 162.36 -98.34
CA ALA A 509 -87.57 162.97 -99.58
C ALA A 509 -88.44 162.63 -100.82
N GLY A 510 -89.50 161.83 -100.67
CA GLY A 510 -90.46 161.51 -101.74
C GLY A 510 -89.81 160.81 -102.95
N GLU A 511 -90.21 161.18 -104.17
CA GLU A 511 -89.74 160.56 -105.43
C GLU A 511 -88.20 160.58 -105.58
N ALA A 512 -87.49 161.58 -105.03
CA ALA A 512 -86.02 161.67 -105.08
C ALA A 512 -85.32 160.69 -104.11
N GLY A 513 -86.00 160.25 -103.05
CA GLY A 513 -85.45 159.39 -101.99
C GLY A 513 -85.68 157.89 -102.21
N ARG A 514 -86.44 157.50 -103.24
CA ARG A 514 -86.89 156.12 -103.46
C ARG A 514 -85.73 155.11 -103.59
N GLY A 515 -84.63 155.50 -104.23
CA GLY A 515 -83.41 154.67 -104.30
C GLY A 515 -82.72 154.50 -102.94
N PHE A 516 -82.71 155.55 -102.11
CA PHE A 516 -82.16 155.50 -100.75
C PHE A 516 -83.00 154.66 -99.80
N ALA A 517 -84.34 154.67 -99.94
CA ALA A 517 -85.23 153.87 -99.10
C ALA A 517 -84.99 152.37 -99.29
N VAL A 518 -84.81 151.92 -100.54
CA VAL A 518 -84.50 150.52 -100.86
C VAL A 518 -83.16 150.10 -100.25
N VAL A 519 -82.13 150.95 -100.34
CA VAL A 519 -80.83 150.66 -99.73
C VAL A 519 -80.94 150.62 -98.20
N ALA A 520 -81.70 151.52 -97.58
CA ALA A 520 -81.89 151.55 -96.13
C ALA A 520 -82.64 150.32 -95.61
N ASP A 521 -83.71 149.87 -96.29
CA ASP A 521 -84.40 148.62 -95.94
C ASP A 521 -83.52 147.38 -96.15
N GLU A 522 -82.67 147.37 -97.18
CA GLU A 522 -81.69 146.28 -97.40
C GLU A 522 -80.64 146.24 -96.28
N VAL A 523 -80.11 147.40 -95.86
CA VAL A 523 -79.19 147.50 -94.71
C VAL A 523 -79.88 147.09 -93.41
N ARG A 524 -81.15 147.44 -93.22
CA ARG A 524 -81.94 147.03 -92.05
C ARG A 524 -82.14 145.52 -92.00
N SER A 525 -82.54 144.92 -93.13
CA SER A 525 -82.68 143.47 -93.28
C SER A 525 -81.35 142.75 -93.05
N LEU A 526 -80.23 143.30 -93.55
CA LEU A 526 -78.89 142.76 -93.32
C LEU A 526 -78.50 142.82 -91.83
N ALA A 527 -78.82 143.91 -91.14
CA ALA A 527 -78.58 144.06 -89.71
C ALA A 527 -79.45 143.11 -88.86
N GLN A 528 -80.71 142.89 -89.22
CA GLN A 528 -81.56 141.88 -88.56
C GLN A 528 -81.03 140.46 -88.79
N ARG A 529 -80.59 140.13 -90.02
CA ARG A 529 -79.97 138.85 -90.35
C ARG A 529 -78.63 138.63 -89.64
N THR A 530 -77.84 139.70 -89.47
CA THR A 530 -76.57 139.66 -88.74
C THR A 530 -76.82 139.42 -87.26
N GLN A 531 -77.82 140.09 -86.67
CA GLN A 531 -78.20 139.89 -85.28
C GLN A 531 -78.71 138.46 -85.03
N LYS A 532 -79.61 137.95 -85.88
CA LYS A 532 -80.09 136.57 -85.78
C LYS A 532 -78.96 135.54 -85.92
N SER A 533 -78.05 135.73 -86.87
CA SER A 533 -76.86 134.86 -87.01
C SER A 533 -75.95 134.95 -85.78
N THR A 534 -75.85 136.11 -85.15
CA THR A 534 -75.04 136.30 -83.94
C THR A 534 -75.65 135.55 -82.75
N GLU A 535 -76.98 135.56 -82.60
CA GLU A 535 -77.70 134.76 -81.59
C GLU A 535 -77.54 133.26 -81.84
N GLU A 536 -77.64 132.79 -83.09
CA GLU A 536 -77.40 131.39 -83.44
C GLU A 536 -75.95 130.95 -83.13
N ILE A 537 -74.95 131.82 -83.34
CA ILE A 537 -73.56 131.54 -82.94
C ILE A 537 -73.40 131.58 -81.41
N GLU A 538 -74.07 132.50 -80.72
CA GLU A 538 -74.08 132.60 -79.26
C GLU A 538 -74.56 131.28 -78.63
N ASP A 539 -75.67 130.72 -79.14
CA ASP A 539 -76.19 129.41 -78.72
C ASP A 539 -75.19 128.27 -78.98
N LEU A 540 -74.52 128.26 -80.15
CA LEU A 540 -73.49 127.28 -80.47
C LEU A 540 -72.27 127.38 -79.52
N ILE A 541 -71.86 128.59 -79.16
CA ILE A 541 -70.75 128.81 -78.22
C ILE A 541 -71.18 128.44 -76.80
N ALA A 542 -72.42 128.70 -76.39
CA ALA A 542 -72.94 128.25 -75.10
C ALA A 542 -72.98 126.71 -75.00
N ALA A 543 -73.39 126.03 -76.08
CA ALA A 543 -73.32 124.57 -76.19
C ALA A 543 -71.86 124.07 -76.13
N LEU A 544 -70.92 124.75 -76.81
CA LEU A 544 -69.49 124.45 -76.76
C LEU A 544 -68.90 124.62 -75.35
N GLN A 545 -69.26 125.69 -74.64
CA GLN A 545 -68.84 125.92 -73.25
C GLN A 545 -69.37 124.83 -72.30
N THR A 546 -70.62 124.43 -72.49
CA THR A 546 -71.23 123.33 -71.72
C THR A 546 -70.51 122.00 -72.01
N GLY A 547 -70.27 121.69 -73.29
CA GLY A 547 -69.54 120.48 -73.70
C GLY A 547 -68.10 120.44 -73.19
N THR A 548 -67.38 121.55 -73.28
CA THR A 548 -66.00 121.66 -72.75
C THR A 548 -65.95 121.53 -71.23
N GLN A 549 -66.93 122.07 -70.50
CA GLN A 549 -67.04 121.88 -69.06
C GLN A 549 -67.30 120.40 -68.69
N GLN A 550 -68.15 119.71 -69.44
CA GLN A 550 -68.40 118.28 -69.23
C GLN A 550 -67.15 117.44 -69.48
N VAL A 551 -66.41 117.70 -70.56
CA VAL A 551 -65.14 117.03 -70.85
C VAL A 551 -64.09 117.31 -69.76
N ALA A 552 -64.02 118.54 -69.24
CA ALA A 552 -63.11 118.88 -68.14
C ALA A 552 -63.41 118.06 -66.86
N THR A 553 -64.69 117.87 -66.51
CA THR A 553 -65.08 117.02 -65.38
C THR A 553 -64.72 115.55 -65.61
N MET A 554 -64.88 115.04 -66.85
CA MET A 554 -64.46 113.68 -67.20
C MET A 554 -62.93 113.49 -67.11
N LEU A 555 -62.15 114.50 -67.53
CA LEU A 555 -60.69 114.47 -67.42
C LEU A 555 -60.22 114.52 -65.96
N GLU A 556 -60.88 115.30 -65.10
CA GLU A 556 -60.59 115.30 -63.66
C GLU A 556 -60.89 113.94 -63.00
N SER A 557 -62.01 113.29 -63.38
CA SER A 557 -62.29 111.93 -62.94
C SER A 557 -61.25 110.93 -63.47
N SER A 558 -60.83 111.07 -64.73
CA SER A 558 -59.79 110.22 -65.35
C SER A 558 -58.44 110.38 -64.65
N ARG A 559 -58.09 111.60 -64.22
CA ARG A 559 -56.90 111.87 -63.42
C ARG A 559 -56.92 111.10 -62.09
N ASN A 560 -58.03 111.21 -61.34
CA ASN A 560 -58.19 110.48 -60.08
C ASN A 560 -58.12 108.95 -60.26
N LEU A 561 -58.70 108.40 -61.34
CA LEU A 561 -58.58 106.98 -61.68
C LEU A 561 -57.14 106.57 -62.00
N THR A 562 -56.40 107.44 -62.69
CA THR A 562 -55.00 107.19 -63.06
C THR A 562 -54.11 107.19 -61.82
N ASP A 563 -54.27 108.14 -60.90
CA ASP A 563 -53.53 108.19 -59.63
C ASP A 563 -53.79 106.94 -58.77
N ASN A 564 -55.05 106.52 -58.66
CA ASN A 564 -55.42 105.28 -57.97
C ASN A 564 -54.81 104.03 -58.64
N SER A 565 -54.71 104.03 -59.97
CA SER A 565 -54.12 102.92 -60.74
C SER A 565 -52.60 102.82 -60.51
N VAL A 566 -51.90 103.94 -60.39
CA VAL A 566 -50.47 103.96 -60.00
C VAL A 566 -50.29 103.38 -58.61
N GLU A 567 -51.11 103.79 -57.64
CA GLU A 567 -51.01 103.31 -56.26
C GLU A 567 -51.28 101.80 -56.15
N LEU A 568 -52.33 101.30 -56.80
CA LEU A 568 -52.62 99.87 -56.86
C LEU A 568 -51.49 99.08 -57.51
N SER A 569 -50.89 99.60 -58.59
CA SER A 569 -49.76 98.96 -59.27
C SER A 569 -48.51 98.92 -58.38
N ARG A 570 -48.20 99.99 -57.65
CA ARG A 570 -47.09 99.99 -56.67
C ARG A 570 -47.30 98.96 -55.56
N ARG A 571 -48.52 98.82 -55.05
CA ARG A 571 -48.87 97.79 -54.07
C ARG A 571 -48.68 96.38 -54.62
N ALA A 572 -49.04 96.15 -55.89
CA ALA A 572 -48.80 94.88 -56.57
C ALA A 572 -47.30 94.57 -56.72
N GLY A 573 -46.49 95.56 -57.12
CA GLY A 573 -45.03 95.41 -57.20
C GLY A 573 -44.40 95.08 -55.84
N SER A 574 -44.81 95.79 -54.77
CA SER A 574 -44.37 95.48 -53.40
C SER A 574 -44.73 94.06 -52.96
N ALA A 575 -45.94 93.57 -53.31
CA ALA A 575 -46.34 92.19 -53.03
C ALA A 575 -45.49 91.16 -53.78
N LEU A 576 -45.14 91.42 -55.05
CA LEU A 576 -44.23 90.58 -55.83
C LEU A 576 -42.81 90.57 -55.23
N GLY A 577 -42.32 91.71 -54.74
CA GLY A 577 -41.06 91.79 -54.01
C GLY A 577 -41.04 91.02 -52.68
N GLN A 578 -42.18 90.92 -51.99
CA GLN A 578 -42.30 90.06 -50.80
C GLN A 578 -42.33 88.57 -51.17
N ILE A 579 -42.94 88.22 -52.30
CA ILE A 579 -42.93 86.85 -52.82
C ILE A 579 -41.49 86.42 -53.14
N THR A 580 -40.70 87.24 -53.84
CA THR A 580 -39.30 86.88 -54.16
C THR A 580 -38.45 86.65 -52.91
N LEU A 581 -38.58 87.48 -51.86
CA LEU A 581 -37.91 87.28 -50.57
C LEU A 581 -38.32 85.97 -49.88
N THR A 582 -39.61 85.66 -49.89
CA THR A 582 -40.15 84.43 -49.29
C THR A 582 -39.66 83.20 -50.05
N VAL A 583 -39.66 83.26 -51.38
CA VAL A 583 -39.18 82.19 -52.26
C VAL A 583 -37.68 81.95 -52.08
N ALA A 584 -36.87 83.01 -51.93
CA ALA A 584 -35.44 82.88 -51.61
C ALA A 584 -35.21 82.15 -50.27
N THR A 585 -36.08 82.39 -49.28
CA THR A 585 -36.03 81.69 -47.99
C THR A 585 -36.37 80.21 -48.16
N ILE A 586 -37.38 79.87 -48.98
CA ILE A 586 -37.73 78.47 -49.31
C ILE A 586 -36.56 77.75 -49.98
N GLN A 587 -35.87 78.42 -50.91
CA GLN A 587 -34.70 77.85 -51.58
C GLN A 587 -33.59 77.49 -50.56
N GLN A 588 -33.29 78.41 -49.63
CA GLN A 588 -32.30 78.16 -48.57
C GLN A 588 -32.73 77.00 -47.65
N MET A 589 -34.02 76.91 -47.29
CA MET A 589 -34.55 75.80 -46.50
C MET A 589 -34.39 74.45 -47.23
N ASN A 590 -34.65 74.42 -48.53
CA ASN A 590 -34.51 73.19 -49.33
C ASN A 590 -33.04 72.74 -49.45
N GLU A 591 -32.08 73.66 -49.55
CA GLU A 591 -30.65 73.33 -49.50
C GLU A 591 -30.25 72.70 -48.15
N GLN A 592 -30.79 73.23 -47.04
CA GLN A 592 -30.57 72.66 -45.71
C GLN A 592 -31.19 71.26 -45.57
N ILE A 593 -32.42 71.06 -46.09
CA ILE A 593 -33.09 69.76 -46.07
C ILE A 593 -32.31 68.73 -46.90
N ALA A 594 -31.81 69.11 -48.09
CA ALA A 594 -30.99 68.23 -48.92
C ALA A 594 -29.70 67.81 -48.19
N THR A 595 -28.99 68.76 -47.60
CA THR A 595 -27.76 68.49 -46.83
C THR A 595 -28.03 67.57 -45.63
N ALA A 596 -29.08 67.86 -44.86
CA ALA A 596 -29.48 67.03 -43.71
C ALA A 596 -29.89 65.61 -44.14
N SER A 597 -30.51 65.47 -45.31
CA SER A 597 -30.87 64.17 -45.86
C SER A 597 -29.64 63.36 -46.28
N GLU A 598 -28.60 63.98 -46.87
CA GLU A 598 -27.32 63.31 -47.15
C GLU A 598 -26.62 62.83 -45.87
N GLU A 599 -26.61 63.65 -44.82
CA GLU A 599 -26.10 63.25 -43.51
C GLU A 599 -26.89 62.07 -42.92
N GLN A 600 -28.23 62.12 -42.98
CA GLN A 600 -29.09 61.03 -42.52
C GLN A 600 -28.87 59.74 -43.31
N SER A 601 -28.63 59.81 -44.62
CA SER A 601 -28.31 58.64 -45.46
C SER A 601 -27.02 57.97 -44.99
N THR A 602 -25.99 58.78 -44.72
CA THR A 602 -24.70 58.29 -44.21
C THR A 602 -24.86 57.61 -42.84
N VAL A 603 -25.63 58.20 -41.94
CA VAL A 603 -25.94 57.61 -40.63
C VAL A 603 -26.73 56.32 -40.78
N ALA A 604 -27.69 56.26 -41.72
CA ALA A 604 -28.47 55.07 -41.97
C ALA A 604 -27.60 53.89 -42.46
N GLU A 605 -26.67 54.15 -43.37
CA GLU A 605 -25.69 53.15 -43.83
C GLU A 605 -24.79 52.65 -42.68
N GLN A 606 -24.31 53.56 -41.82
CA GLN A 606 -23.49 53.19 -40.65
C GLN A 606 -24.26 52.33 -39.64
N ILE A 607 -25.53 52.64 -39.38
CA ILE A 607 -26.37 51.82 -38.51
C ILE A 607 -26.60 50.46 -39.17
N ASN A 608 -26.89 50.41 -40.47
CA ASN A 608 -27.08 49.14 -41.19
C ASN A 608 -25.82 48.24 -41.12
N ALA A 609 -24.62 48.81 -41.28
CA ALA A 609 -23.36 48.09 -41.08
C ALA A 609 -23.19 47.59 -39.63
N SER A 610 -23.57 48.40 -38.64
CA SER A 610 -23.53 48.02 -37.23
C SER A 610 -24.49 46.87 -36.91
N VAL A 611 -25.68 46.88 -37.52
CA VAL A 611 -26.70 45.83 -37.40
C VAL A 611 -26.19 44.50 -37.98
N ILE A 612 -25.47 44.53 -39.11
CA ILE A 612 -24.80 43.34 -39.66
C ILE A 612 -23.75 42.79 -38.67
N ASN A 613 -22.93 43.65 -38.08
CA ASN A 613 -21.96 43.20 -37.06
C ASN A 613 -22.65 42.57 -35.83
N VAL A 614 -23.77 43.12 -35.36
CA VAL A 614 -24.55 42.54 -34.26
C VAL A 614 -25.10 41.17 -34.64
N ARG A 615 -25.56 41.00 -35.88
CA ARG A 615 -26.00 39.70 -36.40
C ARG A 615 -24.86 38.68 -36.40
N ASP A 616 -23.68 39.04 -36.87
CA ASP A 616 -22.53 38.14 -36.92
C ASP A 616 -22.07 37.71 -35.52
N VAL A 617 -22.02 38.64 -34.57
CA VAL A 617 -21.72 38.34 -33.16
C VAL A 617 -22.80 37.43 -32.56
N SER A 618 -24.07 37.64 -32.92
CA SER A 618 -25.18 36.79 -32.49
C SER A 618 -25.01 35.35 -33.03
N GLU A 619 -24.64 35.18 -34.30
CA GLU A 619 -24.37 33.86 -34.92
C GLU A 619 -23.17 33.15 -34.24
N GLN A 620 -22.11 33.89 -33.92
CA GLN A 620 -20.97 33.37 -33.14
C GLN A 620 -21.40 32.95 -31.73
N THR A 621 -22.24 33.76 -31.07
CA THR A 621 -22.75 33.45 -29.73
C THR A 621 -23.63 32.20 -29.75
N ALA A 622 -24.49 32.02 -30.75
CA ALA A 622 -25.27 30.79 -30.93
C ALA A 622 -24.36 29.55 -31.05
N THR A 623 -23.28 29.66 -31.84
CA THR A 623 -22.31 28.58 -32.02
C THR A 623 -21.60 28.25 -30.70
N ALA A 624 -21.14 29.28 -29.97
CA ALA A 624 -20.50 29.11 -28.67
C ALA A 624 -21.45 28.51 -27.62
N SER A 625 -22.72 28.91 -27.61
CA SER A 625 -23.75 28.31 -26.76
C SER A 625 -23.94 26.82 -27.08
N ASN A 626 -24.06 26.44 -28.36
CA ASN A 626 -24.18 25.02 -28.73
C ASN A 626 -22.97 24.18 -28.26
N GLN A 627 -21.75 24.73 -28.37
CA GLN A 627 -20.55 24.05 -27.90
C GLN A 627 -20.49 23.96 -26.35
N THR A 628 -20.97 24.98 -25.67
CA THR A 628 -21.10 24.98 -24.20
C THR A 628 -22.11 23.93 -23.75
N ALA A 629 -23.28 23.85 -24.39
CA ALA A 629 -24.29 22.83 -24.10
C ALA A 629 -23.76 21.40 -24.26
N ALA A 630 -23.03 21.14 -25.35
CA ALA A 630 -22.38 19.84 -25.58
C ALA A 630 -21.35 19.51 -24.48
N SER A 631 -20.57 20.51 -24.05
CA SER A 631 -19.58 20.35 -22.98
C SER A 631 -20.25 20.12 -21.62
N SER A 632 -21.35 20.82 -21.32
CA SER A 632 -22.16 20.60 -20.12
C SER A 632 -22.75 19.19 -20.07
N ALA A 633 -23.29 18.70 -21.18
CA ALA A 633 -23.81 17.33 -21.27
C ALA A 633 -22.70 16.30 -21.02
N GLU A 634 -21.49 16.53 -21.54
CA GLU A 634 -20.35 15.64 -21.31
C GLU A 634 -19.85 15.71 -19.86
N LEU A 635 -19.84 16.89 -19.23
CA LEU A 635 -19.54 17.03 -17.79
C LEU A 635 -20.56 16.28 -16.92
N ALA A 636 -21.85 16.37 -17.23
CA ALA A 636 -22.89 15.61 -16.53
C ALA A 636 -22.69 14.09 -16.70
N ARG A 637 -22.30 13.65 -17.91
CA ARG A 637 -21.98 12.24 -18.20
C ARG A 637 -20.74 11.77 -17.42
N LEU A 638 -19.65 12.54 -17.42
CA LEU A 638 -18.44 12.23 -16.64
C LEU A 638 -18.73 12.22 -15.14
N GLY A 639 -19.51 13.19 -14.64
CA GLY A 639 -19.95 13.24 -13.26
C GLY A 639 -20.73 11.99 -12.87
N SER A 640 -21.71 11.58 -13.67
CA SER A 640 -22.45 10.32 -13.46
C SER A 640 -21.53 9.10 -13.47
N HIS A 641 -20.58 9.04 -14.41
CA HIS A 641 -19.61 7.94 -14.48
C HIS A 641 -18.69 7.88 -13.25
N LEU A 642 -18.14 9.02 -12.81
CA LEU A 642 -17.34 9.13 -11.59
C LEU A 642 -18.18 8.74 -10.36
N LYS A 643 -19.43 9.19 -10.27
CA LYS A 643 -20.35 8.81 -9.19
C LYS A 643 -20.55 7.29 -9.13
N ALA A 644 -20.69 6.64 -10.28
CA ALA A 644 -20.81 5.19 -10.35
C ALA A 644 -19.51 4.45 -9.93
N LEU A 645 -18.34 4.99 -10.30
CA LEU A 645 -17.04 4.43 -9.90
C LEU A 645 -16.81 4.57 -8.40
N VAL A 646 -17.10 5.74 -7.84
CA VAL A 646 -17.01 6.04 -6.40
C VAL A 646 -18.04 5.22 -5.62
N GLY A 647 -19.25 5.04 -6.16
CA GLY A 647 -20.32 4.23 -5.56
C GLY A 647 -20.02 2.73 -5.48
N ARG A 648 -18.94 2.23 -6.12
CA ARG A 648 -18.44 0.87 -5.88
C ARG A 648 -17.78 0.73 -4.51
N PHE A 649 -17.28 1.83 -3.95
CA PHE A 649 -16.68 1.85 -2.63
C PHE A 649 -17.77 1.96 -1.56
N ARG A 650 -17.79 1.02 -0.61
CA ARG A 650 -18.64 1.09 0.58
C ARG A 650 -17.92 1.90 1.65
N VAL A 651 -18.29 3.16 1.74
CA VAL A 651 -17.94 4.06 2.85
C VAL A 651 -19.12 3.97 3.81
N GLY A 652 -18.88 3.61 5.08
CA GLY A 652 -19.90 3.16 6.05
C GLY A 652 -21.11 4.07 6.25
#